data_AF-A0A8I0E5Q9-F1
#
_entry.id   AF-A0A8I0E5Q9-F1
#
_cell.length_a   1.000
_cell.length_b   1.000
_cell.length_c   1.000
_cell.angle_alpha   90.00
_cell.angle_beta   90.00
_cell.angle_gamma   90.00
#
_symmetry.space_group_name_H-M   'P 1'
#
loop_
_entity.id
_entity.type
_entity.pdbx_description
1 polymer ?
#
loop_
_entity_poly.entity_id
_entity_poly.type
_entity_poly.pdbx_seq_one_letter_code
_entity_poly.pdbx_strand_id
1 'polypeptide(L)'
;MRKATLLISSVLAMMAMNGRAQHLKDGYITWGYSSEKFGQELTKWTPGSQISEDDNFFISRVKPRKHFRNNATQVRLGIDPTIDKRLVAWVPVNDPQTNALPNGIFDSEVFSMWNYVDHWGNWSAPLGRVPAAFLDAAHKNGVAVTSVAGIPYGSLAYSWKECLEKMSKAGADKAAQFLNYYGVDGFGYNSEYGGGYAPTKAIREFHVALNEKMKDKNPIFENMWYDGTNDQGSIMFDNGLGTHNDDNFGKDGKPAASLFFNYNWSKTWLLDNSVKYAKSINRDPLYLYAGVNMQGGEPKNGINWTLLKDYPISIGLWGAHTQNMFWESRGEKGSTPDIKQRTYMLRTERWFTGGTRNPANNPAMKNSLQYNADNFDFPGMSSMMSARSTLSWDLAEEPFITYFNLGNGKYFNWMGKQQNNREWYNIGVQDYLPTWRWWFANKVLGRESSDVVANGLNAEFSWDEAYMGGSSLRINGTSANEYLHLFKTQYALATGDVITLRYKVKSGKADVRLALTAEGAEGTVINESDFNVLTTTHEADEDVWVEKKFTLTDAFNGKKLALVALHLENADNLDFYLGEFSLSRPSVAVATPNAPEITSSKLLAFSRSGVDAKLIFNMQNNKAAGEPCYNSDVKTSMFKIYAQQEGKAPVLMGVTTSWAAMYYNIPLELTETKAKVKLGVSALSLDHKTESAITWTEFLEATDYAYSDDIQINKKTIKPNEAFEMSYIDPLHEDGTWKLLDANGAVVFTGTGNKVQVPGLANVGSYTLQLVGNEETSTGRKETTREFASFVQISGKEVGALPEIKTLTANGETSNIEIKVNEAAQFAYTGREADGSGSQGVELKEERFGVPAADINVVGNKSFGVAYWLKINKLSAGSTQLLSVASKKDGWPKTDWGWIWTSLNQDGTIGSYTFRGTDATNNKELQYTFGNTKLPVGNWVHLAYNFEYDASGAFRSDFYVNGIKQEVTKWKHGGAEKTTPVGFESDVYAITNGMVLAAGGTAHGRAGIDGVIDNFQVWNRAITNADVQTSMKTLKKEALPEGLAALWTFEDKAADKKFKSVGTLTVDAGLHNYVASGGEGQGNINWVEPTYTSGCPFIAGTAFPVTTTASWTAKKATITDATGNDQAGSAKIAFAKDGTYDVTLTLSNALGSDSKTFSVVKVGTGISGIETAQMGDFKAVTVGENVLVEFEQAGRYNISLYNVAGQMVAQKAANIAQGNNVSLRLGTPGTYLLRVERDGKLVRTVKLIKH
;
A
#
# COMPACT_ATOMS: atom_id res chain seq x y z
N MET A 1 12.28 -19.52 -15.58
CA MET A 1 10.82 -19.70 -15.55
C MET A 1 10.52 -21.08 -16.11
N ARG A 2 10.02 -22.02 -15.29
CA ARG A 2 9.61 -23.34 -15.76
C ARG A 2 8.13 -23.54 -15.43
N LYS A 3 7.34 -23.62 -16.50
CA LYS A 3 6.05 -24.32 -16.66
C LYS A 3 5.18 -24.40 -15.40
N ALA A 4 4.61 -23.27 -15.00
CA ALA A 4 3.27 -23.27 -14.43
C ALA A 4 2.34 -22.83 -15.56
N THR A 5 1.32 -23.63 -15.84
CA THR A 5 0.24 -23.29 -16.76
C THR A 5 -0.46 -22.05 -16.23
N LEU A 6 -0.03 -20.87 -16.66
CA LEU A 6 -0.75 -19.61 -16.45
C LEU A 6 -2.04 -19.70 -17.27
N LEU A 7 -3.13 -20.09 -16.62
CA LEU A 7 -4.47 -19.84 -17.13
C LEU A 7 -4.64 -18.33 -17.18
N ILE A 8 -4.58 -17.79 -18.39
CA ILE A 8 -4.76 -16.38 -18.70
C ILE A 8 -6.24 -16.03 -18.57
N SER A 9 -6.49 -15.07 -17.70
CA SER A 9 -7.65 -14.16 -17.56
C SER A 9 -8.89 -14.42 -18.42
N SER A 10 -9.83 -15.20 -17.88
CA SER A 10 -11.23 -14.78 -17.89
C SER A 10 -11.48 -14.02 -16.58
N VAL A 11 -12.08 -12.83 -16.67
CA VAL A 11 -12.35 -11.98 -15.50
C VAL A 11 -13.36 -12.69 -14.59
N LEU A 12 -12.89 -13.49 -13.64
CA LEU A 12 -13.72 -14.14 -12.61
C LEU A 12 -14.50 -13.08 -11.83
N ALA A 13 -15.82 -13.26 -11.70
CA ALA A 13 -16.61 -12.54 -10.71
C ALA A 13 -16.52 -13.33 -9.40
N MET A 14 -15.76 -12.80 -8.44
CA MET A 14 -15.70 -13.32 -7.07
C MET A 14 -16.73 -12.57 -6.22
N MET A 15 -17.66 -13.29 -5.57
CA MET A 15 -18.35 -12.77 -4.40
C MET A 15 -17.54 -13.18 -3.18
N ALA A 16 -16.62 -12.31 -2.76
CA ALA A 16 -15.91 -12.48 -1.51
C ALA A 16 -16.92 -12.35 -0.36
N MET A 17 -17.27 -13.46 0.29
CA MET A 17 -18.09 -13.47 1.49
C MET A 17 -17.26 -13.44 2.77
N ASN A 18 -16.00 -13.91 2.80
CA ASN A 18 -15.11 -13.85 3.95
C ASN A 18 -13.64 -14.19 3.56
N GLY A 19 -13.10 -13.54 2.54
CA GLY A 19 -11.68 -13.58 2.24
C GLY A 19 -10.87 -12.88 3.33
N ARG A 20 -10.59 -13.55 4.46
CA ARG A 20 -9.57 -13.10 5.42
C ARG A 20 -8.23 -13.14 4.69
N ALA A 21 -7.83 -12.03 4.06
CA ALA A 21 -6.45 -11.84 3.66
C ALA A 21 -5.57 -12.22 4.87
N GLN A 22 -4.55 -13.02 4.68
CA GLN A 22 -3.69 -13.40 5.79
C GLN A 22 -2.86 -12.18 6.22
N HIS A 23 -3.13 -11.70 7.42
CA HIS A 23 -2.55 -10.53 8.06
C HIS A 23 -2.27 -10.86 9.52
N LEU A 24 -1.65 -9.94 10.25
CA LEU A 24 -1.43 -10.09 11.69
C LEU A 24 -2.78 -10.18 12.42
N LYS A 25 -3.06 -11.32 13.06
CA LYS A 25 -4.29 -11.52 13.84
C LYS A 25 -4.01 -11.43 15.33
N ASP A 26 -5.06 -11.15 16.09
CA ASP A 26 -5.02 -11.18 17.55
C ASP A 26 -4.43 -12.51 18.05
N GLY A 27 -3.49 -12.41 18.99
CA GLY A 27 -2.80 -13.56 19.58
C GLY A 27 -1.64 -14.13 18.76
N TYR A 28 -1.34 -13.60 17.57
CA TYR A 28 -0.13 -14.01 16.83
C TYR A 28 1.15 -13.58 17.56
N ILE A 29 1.17 -12.33 18.04
CA ILE A 29 2.27 -11.72 18.79
C ILE A 29 1.69 -11.13 20.08
N THR A 30 2.29 -11.46 21.22
CA THR A 30 1.83 -11.03 22.54
C THR A 30 2.66 -9.86 23.09
N TRP A 31 1.98 -8.77 23.47
CA TRP A 31 2.62 -7.59 24.10
C TRP A 31 2.96 -7.81 25.58
N GLY A 32 2.36 -8.79 26.24
CA GLY A 32 2.64 -9.16 27.63
C GLY A 32 1.90 -8.33 28.69
N TYR A 33 1.86 -7.00 28.59
CA TYR A 33 1.21 -6.14 29.58
C TYR A 33 0.63 -4.84 29.00
N SER A 34 -0.25 -4.19 29.77
CA SER A 34 -0.78 -2.84 29.53
C SER A 34 0.05 -1.77 30.27
N SER A 35 0.06 -0.52 29.78
CA SER A 35 0.97 0.54 30.27
C SER A 35 0.95 0.76 31.79
N GLU A 36 -0.23 0.72 32.42
CA GLU A 36 -0.39 0.91 33.87
C GLU A 36 0.18 -0.23 34.72
N LYS A 37 0.59 -1.34 34.10
CA LYS A 37 1.28 -2.46 34.75
C LYS A 37 2.81 -2.39 34.61
N PHE A 38 3.36 -1.45 33.84
CA PHE A 38 4.79 -1.37 33.57
C PHE A 38 5.64 -1.34 34.85
N GLY A 39 5.28 -0.54 35.85
CA GLY A 39 6.03 -0.49 37.12
C GLY A 39 6.09 -1.83 37.84
N GLN A 40 5.04 -2.65 37.73
CA GLN A 40 5.02 -4.01 38.28
C GLN A 40 5.98 -4.92 37.51
N GLU A 41 5.95 -4.85 36.17
CA GLU A 41 6.82 -5.67 35.33
C GLU A 41 8.29 -5.27 35.42
N LEU A 42 8.60 -3.97 35.45
CA LEU A 42 9.95 -3.48 35.70
C LEU A 42 10.48 -4.00 37.05
N THR A 43 9.63 -4.06 38.08
CA THR A 43 10.03 -4.60 39.40
C THR A 43 10.39 -6.08 39.33
N LYS A 44 9.68 -6.89 38.51
CA LYS A 44 9.91 -8.34 38.39
C LYS A 44 11.03 -8.69 37.42
N TRP A 45 11.19 -7.92 36.35
CA TRP A 45 12.13 -8.22 35.26
C TRP A 45 13.57 -8.32 35.79
N THR A 46 14.34 -9.25 35.25
CA THR A 46 15.79 -9.34 35.48
C THR A 46 16.52 -9.30 34.14
N PRO A 47 17.78 -8.84 34.10
CA PRO A 47 18.57 -8.81 32.86
C PRO A 47 18.53 -10.13 32.10
N GLY A 48 18.04 -10.10 30.86
CA GLY A 48 17.92 -11.26 29.97
C GLY A 48 16.67 -12.13 30.17
N SER A 49 15.81 -11.83 31.14
CA SER A 49 14.51 -12.51 31.28
C SER A 49 13.51 -12.05 30.22
N GLN A 50 12.62 -12.97 29.82
CA GLN A 50 11.56 -12.70 28.87
C GLN A 50 10.31 -12.15 29.55
N ILE A 51 9.67 -11.15 28.95
CA ILE A 51 8.31 -10.70 29.29
C ILE A 51 7.27 -11.59 28.60
N SER A 52 7.56 -12.07 27.39
CA SER A 52 6.73 -13.02 26.64
C SER A 52 7.61 -13.89 25.73
N GLU A 53 7.03 -14.96 25.18
CA GLU A 53 7.69 -15.77 24.14
C GLU A 53 8.08 -14.96 22.89
N ASP A 54 7.40 -13.84 22.64
CA ASP A 54 7.53 -13.02 21.44
C ASP A 54 8.49 -11.81 21.62
N ASP A 55 9.33 -11.80 22.66
CA ASP A 55 10.19 -10.66 22.98
C ASP A 55 11.12 -10.22 21.85
N ASN A 56 11.55 -11.12 20.97
CA ASN A 56 12.39 -10.78 19.81
C ASN A 56 11.67 -9.88 18.78
N PHE A 57 10.34 -9.73 18.85
CA PHE A 57 9.60 -8.71 18.09
C PHE A 57 9.66 -7.31 18.73
N PHE A 58 10.19 -7.17 19.95
CA PHE A 58 10.24 -5.93 20.74
C PHE A 58 11.66 -5.52 21.14
N ILE A 59 12.68 -6.32 20.82
CA ILE A 59 14.10 -5.99 21.04
C ILE A 59 14.68 -5.40 19.75
N SER A 60 15.03 -4.11 19.77
CA SER A 60 15.74 -3.48 18.66
C SER A 60 17.11 -4.15 18.42
N ARG A 61 17.45 -4.37 17.15
CA ARG A 61 18.71 -4.98 16.70
C ARG A 61 19.59 -4.00 15.92
N VAL A 62 19.21 -2.73 15.86
CA VAL A 62 19.98 -1.65 15.23
C VAL A 62 20.45 -0.65 16.28
N LYS A 63 21.73 -0.26 16.20
CA LYS A 63 22.32 0.75 17.10
C LYS A 63 21.72 2.13 16.81
N PRO A 64 21.30 2.89 17.83
CA PRO A 64 20.91 4.28 17.66
C PRO A 64 22.04 5.11 17.08
N ARG A 65 21.80 5.73 15.92
CA ARG A 65 22.74 6.68 15.29
C ARG A 65 22.42 8.10 15.75
N LYS A 66 23.38 9.00 15.60
CA LYS A 66 23.20 10.44 15.91
C LYS A 66 23.13 11.24 14.62
N HIS A 67 22.22 12.21 14.57
CA HIS A 67 22.21 13.19 13.50
C HIS A 67 23.47 14.05 13.49
N PHE A 68 23.98 14.32 12.29
CA PHE A 68 24.88 15.43 12.04
C PHE A 68 24.20 16.47 11.13
N ARG A 69 24.77 17.66 11.12
CA ARG A 69 24.37 18.79 10.27
C ARG A 69 25.56 19.18 9.39
N ASN A 70 25.25 19.69 8.20
CA ASN A 70 26.21 20.43 7.38
C ASN A 70 25.47 21.67 6.86
N ASN A 71 25.87 22.87 7.31
CA ASN A 71 25.22 24.13 6.94
C ASN A 71 25.45 24.51 5.47
N ALA A 72 26.59 24.11 4.89
CA ALA A 72 26.91 24.41 3.48
C ALA A 72 26.02 23.63 2.49
N THR A 73 25.47 22.47 2.89
CA THR A 73 24.49 21.71 2.11
C THR A 73 23.03 22.07 2.46
N GLN A 74 22.78 23.08 3.29
CA GLN A 74 21.41 23.52 3.55
C GLN A 74 20.87 24.36 2.41
N VAL A 75 19.59 24.17 2.13
CA VAL A 75 18.83 25.04 1.23
C VAL A 75 18.63 26.41 1.86
N ARG A 76 18.27 26.45 3.15
CA ARG A 76 18.12 27.67 3.94
C ARG A 76 19.38 27.90 4.78
N LEU A 77 20.18 28.90 4.41
CA LEU A 77 21.44 29.20 5.09
C LEU A 77 21.28 29.92 6.44
N GLY A 78 20.11 30.54 6.68
CA GLY A 78 19.82 31.29 7.90
C GLY A 78 19.45 30.45 9.13
N ILE A 79 19.59 29.13 9.07
CA ILE A 79 19.24 28.21 10.16
C ILE A 79 20.54 27.72 10.81
N ASP A 80 20.93 28.31 11.94
CA ASP A 80 22.08 27.87 12.73
C ASP A 80 21.67 26.92 13.89
N PRO A 81 22.62 26.21 14.52
CA PRO A 81 22.30 25.22 15.56
C PRO A 81 21.49 25.72 16.77
N THR A 82 21.51 27.02 17.07
CA THR A 82 20.79 27.62 18.21
C THR A 82 19.32 27.90 17.94
N ILE A 83 18.93 27.90 16.66
CA ILE A 83 17.56 28.15 16.19
C ILE A 83 17.01 27.03 15.30
N ASP A 84 17.85 26.05 14.94
CA ASP A 84 17.46 24.86 14.19
C ASP A 84 16.52 23.98 15.00
N LYS A 85 15.21 24.15 14.76
CA LYS A 85 14.14 23.54 15.54
C LYS A 85 14.28 22.02 15.60
N ARG A 86 14.00 21.44 16.76
CA ARG A 86 13.72 20.01 16.88
C ARG A 86 12.26 19.72 16.56
N LEU A 87 11.93 18.46 16.34
CA LEU A 87 10.55 18.00 16.20
C LEU A 87 10.32 16.73 17.00
N VAL A 88 9.25 16.74 17.80
CA VAL A 88 8.66 15.54 18.38
C VAL A 88 7.35 15.20 17.67
N ALA A 89 7.30 14.02 17.05
CA ALA A 89 6.09 13.43 16.51
C ALA A 89 5.43 12.58 17.60
N TRP A 90 4.58 13.20 18.41
CA TRP A 90 3.95 12.55 19.55
C TRP A 90 2.61 11.92 19.16
N VAL A 91 2.67 10.94 18.26
CA VAL A 91 1.52 10.37 17.57
C VAL A 91 1.59 8.84 17.51
N PRO A 92 0.45 8.13 17.41
CA PRO A 92 0.44 6.69 17.20
C PRO A 92 0.98 6.33 15.81
N VAL A 93 1.55 5.14 15.68
CA VAL A 93 1.95 4.57 14.39
C VAL A 93 0.97 3.47 13.98
N ASN A 94 0.53 3.51 12.73
CA ASN A 94 -0.43 2.59 12.12
C ASN A 94 -1.72 2.45 12.96
N ASP A 95 -2.45 1.36 12.76
CA ASP A 95 -3.61 1.00 13.57
C ASP A 95 -3.17 0.37 14.90
N PRO A 96 -3.85 0.62 16.05
CA PRO A 96 -3.40 0.11 17.35
C PRO A 96 -3.16 -1.40 17.44
N GLN A 97 -3.98 -2.20 16.72
CA GLN A 97 -3.90 -3.66 16.72
C GLN A 97 -2.61 -4.18 16.07
N THR A 98 -2.17 -3.51 15.00
CA THR A 98 -0.96 -3.90 14.27
C THR A 98 0.26 -3.13 14.73
N ASN A 99 0.08 -1.86 15.12
CA ASN A 99 1.13 -0.90 15.37
C ASN A 99 2.18 -1.01 14.24
N ALA A 100 3.46 -1.06 14.58
CA ALA A 100 4.54 -1.32 13.63
C ALA A 100 5.04 -2.78 13.61
N LEU A 101 4.23 -3.76 14.03
CA LEU A 101 4.58 -5.19 13.91
C LEU A 101 4.52 -5.65 12.43
N PRO A 102 5.33 -6.66 12.03
CA PRO A 102 5.28 -7.20 10.67
C PRO A 102 3.89 -7.71 10.29
N ASN A 103 3.42 -7.36 9.09
CA ASN A 103 2.06 -7.63 8.62
C ASN A 103 2.04 -8.14 7.17
N GLY A 104 0.96 -8.81 6.78
CA GLY A 104 0.69 -9.29 5.41
C GLY A 104 -0.12 -8.30 4.57
N ILE A 105 -0.18 -7.02 4.95
CA ILE A 105 -0.98 -5.97 4.30
C ILE A 105 -0.07 -4.86 3.77
N PHE A 106 -0.18 -4.56 2.48
CA PHE A 106 0.60 -3.52 1.80
C PHE A 106 0.27 -2.12 2.32
N ASP A 107 -1.01 -1.82 2.55
CA ASP A 107 -1.48 -0.55 3.12
C ASP A 107 -1.19 -0.48 4.64
N SER A 108 0.10 -0.43 4.98
CA SER A 108 0.63 -0.22 6.32
C SER A 108 1.49 1.06 6.34
N GLU A 109 1.64 1.69 7.50
CA GLU A 109 2.29 3.00 7.60
C GLU A 109 3.82 2.92 7.37
N VAL A 110 4.32 3.64 6.35
CA VAL A 110 5.74 3.67 5.96
C VAL A 110 6.34 5.07 6.04
N PHE A 111 6.25 5.70 7.23
CA PHE A 111 6.82 7.03 7.46
C PHE A 111 8.28 7.10 7.01
N SER A 112 8.65 8.20 6.34
CA SER A 112 9.93 8.30 5.63
C SER A 112 10.61 9.68 5.75
N MET A 113 10.02 10.66 6.45
CA MET A 113 10.61 12.01 6.61
C MET A 113 11.46 12.11 7.89
N TRP A 114 12.15 11.02 8.26
CA TRP A 114 12.93 10.89 9.50
C TRP A 114 13.98 11.97 9.68
N ASN A 115 14.50 12.51 8.58
CA ASN A 115 15.51 13.57 8.55
C ASN A 115 15.03 14.92 9.15
N TYR A 116 13.75 15.05 9.50
CA TYR A 116 13.18 16.22 10.20
C TYR A 116 12.58 15.88 11.57
N VAL A 117 12.70 14.63 12.03
CA VAL A 117 12.14 14.18 13.32
C VAL A 117 13.30 13.89 14.27
N ASP A 118 13.26 14.42 15.48
CA ASP A 118 14.26 14.12 16.52
C ASP A 118 13.74 13.06 17.49
N HIS A 119 12.42 13.06 17.72
CA HIS A 119 11.76 12.17 18.67
C HIS A 119 10.39 11.71 18.12
N TRP A 120 10.05 10.44 18.29
CA TRP A 120 8.72 9.87 18.07
C TRP A 120 8.16 9.30 19.36
N GLY A 121 7.03 9.82 19.84
CA GLY A 121 6.33 9.24 20.98
C GLY A 121 5.14 8.41 20.52
N ASN A 122 5.28 7.09 20.52
CA ASN A 122 4.27 6.16 20.02
C ASN A 122 3.12 6.00 21.02
N TRP A 123 2.02 6.72 20.77
CA TRP A 123 0.87 6.80 21.67
C TRP A 123 0.12 5.47 21.84
N SER A 124 0.17 4.60 20.83
CA SER A 124 -0.55 3.32 20.81
C SER A 124 0.27 2.15 21.37
N ALA A 125 1.54 2.36 21.72
CA ALA A 125 2.40 1.33 22.31
C ALA A 125 2.34 1.31 23.85
N PRO A 126 2.29 0.13 24.49
CA PRO A 126 2.40 0.02 25.95
C PRO A 126 3.69 0.64 26.50
N LEU A 127 3.60 1.23 27.70
CA LEU A 127 4.74 1.91 28.35
C LEU A 127 5.94 0.96 28.52
N GLY A 128 7.08 1.28 27.90
CA GLY A 128 8.31 0.49 27.93
C GLY A 128 8.39 -0.59 26.83
N ARG A 129 7.39 -0.76 25.97
CA ARG A 129 7.40 -1.82 24.95
C ARG A 129 6.92 -1.31 23.60
N VAL A 130 7.86 -1.15 22.67
CA VAL A 130 7.63 -0.69 21.30
C VAL A 130 8.08 -1.78 20.31
N PRO A 131 7.39 -2.00 19.18
CA PRO A 131 7.84 -2.96 18.18
C PRO A 131 9.27 -2.67 17.70
N ALA A 132 10.12 -3.71 17.70
CA ALA A 132 11.52 -3.62 17.34
C ALA A 132 11.73 -3.10 15.92
N ALA A 133 10.87 -3.50 14.98
CA ALA A 133 10.95 -3.05 13.59
C ALA A 133 10.86 -1.51 13.48
N PHE A 134 10.04 -0.86 14.32
CA PHE A 134 9.93 0.59 14.35
C PHE A 134 11.15 1.25 14.96
N LEU A 135 11.62 0.70 16.10
CA LEU A 135 12.86 1.13 16.75
C LEU A 135 14.04 1.03 15.78
N ASP A 136 14.17 -0.08 15.05
CA ASP A 136 15.25 -0.29 14.08
C ASP A 136 15.22 0.77 12.95
N ALA A 137 14.04 1.08 12.42
CA ALA A 137 13.85 2.10 11.40
C ALA A 137 14.12 3.53 11.92
N ALA A 138 13.79 3.81 13.18
CA ALA A 138 14.05 5.11 13.81
C ALA A 138 15.53 5.26 14.20
N HIS A 139 16.13 4.25 14.83
CA HIS A 139 17.52 4.22 15.29
C HIS A 139 18.53 4.40 14.15
N LYS A 140 18.34 3.73 13.01
CA LYS A 140 19.20 3.95 11.83
C LYS A 140 19.14 5.42 11.36
N ASN A 141 17.96 6.04 11.48
CA ASN A 141 17.75 7.43 11.11
C ASN A 141 18.01 8.40 12.27
N GLY A 142 18.48 7.95 13.43
CA GLY A 142 18.81 8.80 14.57
C GLY A 142 17.64 9.51 15.22
N VAL A 143 16.48 8.86 15.23
CA VAL A 143 15.24 9.37 15.85
C VAL A 143 14.98 8.58 17.12
N ALA A 144 14.80 9.28 18.25
CA ALA A 144 14.46 8.67 19.52
C ALA A 144 13.01 8.17 19.50
N VAL A 145 12.72 7.04 20.12
CA VAL A 145 11.38 6.48 20.22
C VAL A 145 11.03 6.16 21.65
N THR A 146 9.92 6.73 22.11
CA THR A 146 9.32 6.42 23.41
C THR A 146 7.90 5.90 23.23
N SER A 147 7.47 5.01 24.12
CA SER A 147 6.05 4.76 24.38
C SER A 147 5.48 5.85 25.29
N VAL A 148 4.16 6.05 25.28
CA VAL A 148 3.52 7.12 26.05
C VAL A 148 2.69 6.56 27.21
N ALA A 149 2.95 7.07 28.41
CA ALA A 149 2.06 6.89 29.55
C ALA A 149 0.82 7.77 29.34
N GLY A 150 -0.23 7.19 28.74
CA GLY A 150 -1.53 7.83 28.52
C GLY A 150 -2.33 8.02 29.81
N ILE A 151 -1.81 8.80 30.75
CA ILE A 151 -2.48 9.05 32.04
C ILE A 151 -3.69 9.96 31.78
N PRO A 152 -4.91 9.57 32.18
CA PRO A 152 -6.10 10.37 31.92
C PRO A 152 -6.11 11.70 32.69
N TYR A 153 -6.79 12.69 32.12
CA TYR A 153 -7.04 13.97 32.78
C TYR A 153 -7.80 13.79 34.12
N GLY A 154 -7.34 14.48 35.17
CA GLY A 154 -8.04 14.56 36.46
C GLY A 154 -7.24 14.01 37.65
N SER A 155 -7.88 13.30 38.58
CA SER A 155 -7.15 12.71 39.72
C SER A 155 -6.30 11.51 39.27
N LEU A 156 -5.08 11.38 39.79
CA LEU A 156 -4.21 10.24 39.47
C LEU A 156 -4.86 8.91 39.92
N ALA A 157 -5.30 8.11 38.95
CA ALA A 157 -5.94 6.82 39.20
C ALA A 157 -4.99 5.85 39.93
N TYR A 158 -5.55 4.94 40.75
CA TYR A 158 -4.75 4.04 41.59
C TYR A 158 -3.75 3.20 40.79
N SER A 159 -4.14 2.66 39.64
CA SER A 159 -3.25 1.85 38.78
C SER A 159 -2.04 2.64 38.30
N TRP A 160 -2.24 3.89 37.87
CA TRP A 160 -1.15 4.78 37.47
C TRP A 160 -0.30 5.23 38.65
N LYS A 161 -0.91 5.55 39.79
CA LYS A 161 -0.17 5.85 41.03
C LYS A 161 0.74 4.68 41.41
N GLU A 162 0.21 3.46 41.42
CA GLU A 162 0.98 2.26 41.71
C GLU A 162 2.12 2.05 40.69
N CYS A 163 1.84 2.25 39.40
CA CYS A 163 2.85 2.16 38.35
C CYS A 163 4.02 3.12 38.61
N LEU A 164 3.74 4.42 38.81
CA LEU A 164 4.75 5.45 39.02
C LEU A 164 5.54 5.22 40.33
N GLU A 165 4.86 4.80 41.41
CA GLU A 165 5.54 4.45 42.67
C GLU A 165 6.47 3.25 42.50
N LYS A 166 6.04 2.21 41.78
CA LYS A 166 6.86 1.01 41.53
C LYS A 166 8.03 1.29 40.59
N MET A 167 7.83 2.12 39.57
CA MET A 167 8.93 2.60 38.72
C MET A 167 10.00 3.32 39.55
N SER A 168 9.58 4.25 40.39
CA SER A 168 10.47 5.01 41.26
C SER A 168 11.22 4.10 42.25
N LYS A 169 10.52 3.11 42.85
CA LYS A 169 11.11 2.13 43.77
C LYS A 169 12.07 1.15 43.10
N ALA A 170 11.78 0.73 41.86
CA ALA A 170 12.67 -0.13 41.07
C ALA A 170 13.98 0.59 40.72
N GLY A 171 13.93 1.91 40.56
CA GLY A 171 15.09 2.78 40.41
C GLY A 171 15.64 2.87 38.98
N ALA A 172 16.43 3.92 38.76
CA ALA A 172 16.96 4.27 37.43
C ALA A 172 17.93 3.22 36.85
N ASP A 173 18.70 2.50 37.68
CA ASP A 173 19.62 1.47 37.18
C ASP A 173 18.86 0.34 36.48
N LYS A 174 17.76 -0.12 37.08
CA LYS A 174 16.94 -1.20 36.54
C LYS A 174 16.19 -0.75 35.29
N ALA A 175 15.64 0.47 35.30
CA ALA A 175 15.02 1.07 34.13
C ALA A 175 16.02 1.24 32.98
N ALA A 176 17.24 1.70 33.26
CA ALA A 176 18.29 1.84 32.25
C ALA A 176 18.67 0.49 31.64
N GLN A 177 18.77 -0.57 32.44
CA GLN A 177 19.00 -1.94 31.93
C GLN A 177 17.85 -2.41 31.03
N PHE A 178 16.61 -2.22 31.47
CA PHE A 178 15.42 -2.62 30.72
C PHE A 178 15.34 -1.87 29.38
N LEU A 179 15.40 -0.53 29.41
CA LEU A 179 15.31 0.30 28.21
C LEU A 179 16.46 0.03 27.24
N ASN A 180 17.69 -0.15 27.74
CA ASN A 180 18.83 -0.48 26.90
C ASN A 180 18.72 -1.89 26.27
N TYR A 181 18.12 -2.85 26.96
CA TYR A 181 17.93 -4.20 26.42
C TYR A 181 16.88 -4.24 25.29
N TYR A 182 15.76 -3.54 25.45
CA TYR A 182 14.73 -3.46 24.41
C TYR A 182 15.03 -2.40 23.33
N GLY A 183 15.92 -1.45 23.62
CA GLY A 183 16.25 -0.33 22.74
C GLY A 183 15.18 0.76 22.73
N VAL A 184 14.58 1.07 23.89
CA VAL A 184 13.60 2.16 24.02
C VAL A 184 14.31 3.41 24.55
N ASP A 185 14.06 4.57 23.94
CA ASP A 185 14.91 5.76 24.10
C ASP A 185 14.48 6.72 25.22
N GLY A 186 13.59 6.26 26.11
CA GLY A 186 13.08 7.04 27.24
C GLY A 186 11.62 6.74 27.55
N PHE A 187 10.98 7.66 28.27
CA PHE A 187 9.56 7.61 28.59
C PHE A 187 8.85 8.91 28.19
N GLY A 188 7.66 8.78 27.61
CA GLY A 188 6.74 9.90 27.42
C GLY A 188 5.59 9.86 28.44
N TYR A 189 5.15 11.03 28.91
CA TYR A 189 4.04 11.14 29.88
C TYR A 189 2.99 12.13 29.41
N ASN A 190 1.76 11.65 29.18
CA ASN A 190 0.59 12.52 29.11
C ASN A 190 0.21 12.96 30.53
N SER A 191 1.00 13.86 31.10
CA SER A 191 0.86 14.36 32.47
C SER A 191 -0.27 15.38 32.57
N GLU A 192 -1.51 14.87 32.67
CA GLU A 192 -2.73 15.67 32.79
C GLU A 192 -3.44 15.45 34.14
N TYR A 193 -2.67 15.12 35.19
CA TYR A 193 -3.23 14.65 36.46
C TYR A 193 -2.84 15.51 37.67
N GLY A 194 -3.71 15.49 38.68
CA GLY A 194 -3.44 15.93 40.05
C GLY A 194 -3.04 14.75 40.93
N GLY A 195 -1.77 14.71 41.34
CA GLY A 195 -1.18 13.62 42.14
C GLY A 195 -0.41 14.08 43.38
N GLY A 196 -0.21 15.39 43.53
CA GLY A 196 0.55 16.00 44.62
C GLY A 196 2.07 15.98 44.40
N TYR A 197 2.79 16.73 45.24
CA TYR A 197 4.22 16.99 45.11
C TYR A 197 5.07 15.72 45.16
N ALA A 198 4.83 14.83 46.12
CA ALA A 198 5.72 13.70 46.38
C ALA A 198 5.81 12.70 45.21
N PRO A 199 4.71 12.22 44.59
CA PRO A 199 4.80 11.34 43.42
C PRO A 199 5.49 11.99 42.21
N THR A 200 5.19 13.27 41.95
CA THR A 200 5.77 14.03 40.83
C THR A 200 7.27 14.23 41.02
N LYS A 201 7.70 14.63 42.23
CA LYS A 201 9.11 14.72 42.61
C LYS A 201 9.83 13.38 42.43
N ALA A 202 9.24 12.27 42.86
CA ALA A 202 9.86 10.96 42.76
C ALA A 202 10.14 10.55 41.31
N ILE A 203 9.18 10.78 40.41
CA ILE A 203 9.34 10.50 38.97
C ILE A 203 10.37 11.44 38.33
N ARG A 204 10.36 12.73 38.67
CA ARG A 204 11.38 13.68 38.21
C ARG A 204 12.79 13.26 38.63
N GLU A 205 13.00 12.92 39.90
CA GLU A 205 14.31 12.46 40.40
C GLU A 205 14.74 11.16 39.74
N PHE A 206 13.79 10.27 39.47
CA PHE A 206 14.01 9.07 38.67
C PHE A 206 14.46 9.41 37.24
N HIS A 207 13.85 10.38 36.56
CA HIS A 207 14.28 10.80 35.21
C HIS A 207 15.68 11.40 35.18
N VAL A 208 16.01 12.27 36.14
CA VAL A 208 17.36 12.84 36.25
C VAL A 208 18.40 11.73 36.41
N ALA A 209 18.15 10.77 37.30
CA ALA A 209 19.04 9.62 37.49
C ALA A 209 19.09 8.71 36.24
N LEU A 210 17.97 8.53 35.55
CA LEU A 210 17.90 7.70 34.34
C LEU A 210 18.67 8.32 33.17
N ASN A 211 18.52 9.63 32.94
CA ASN A 211 19.28 10.37 31.93
C ASN A 211 20.79 10.22 32.14
N GLU A 212 21.25 10.38 33.39
CA GLU A 212 22.66 10.23 33.74
C GLU A 212 23.20 8.81 33.45
N LYS A 213 22.36 7.77 33.60
CA LYS A 213 22.74 6.38 33.32
C LYS A 213 22.72 6.01 31.83
N MET A 214 21.94 6.75 31.04
CA MET A 214 21.73 6.45 29.61
C MET A 214 22.60 7.32 28.68
N LYS A 215 23.11 8.47 29.14
CA LYS A 215 23.87 9.43 28.31
C LYS A 215 25.03 8.81 27.51
N ASP A 216 25.72 7.81 28.08
CA ASP A 216 26.87 7.15 27.44
C ASP A 216 26.48 5.89 26.66
N LYS A 217 25.24 5.41 26.81
CA LYS A 217 24.72 4.19 26.17
C LYS A 217 23.87 4.50 24.94
N ASN A 218 23.16 5.61 24.98
CA ASN A 218 22.20 5.99 23.96
C ASN A 218 22.34 7.49 23.66
N PRO A 219 22.90 7.85 22.48
CA PRO A 219 23.20 9.24 22.13
C PRO A 219 21.96 10.09 21.81
N ILE A 220 20.77 9.48 21.74
CA ILE A 220 19.50 10.14 21.40
C ILE A 220 18.46 10.03 22.53
N PHE A 221 18.84 9.54 23.72
CA PHE A 221 17.92 9.32 24.83
C PHE A 221 17.22 10.61 25.27
N GLU A 222 15.89 10.56 25.41
CA GLU A 222 15.08 11.73 25.78
C GLU A 222 13.79 11.29 26.50
N ASN A 223 13.57 11.83 27.71
CA ASN A 223 12.28 11.71 28.40
C ASN A 223 11.38 12.91 28.02
N MET A 224 10.09 12.66 27.82
CA MET A 224 9.11 13.65 27.40
C MET A 224 8.02 13.84 28.45
N TRP A 225 7.70 15.09 28.79
CA TRP A 225 6.67 15.46 29.76
C TRP A 225 5.66 16.42 29.13
N TYR A 226 4.37 16.07 29.16
CA TYR A 226 3.31 17.01 28.78
C TYR A 226 3.23 18.12 29.83
N ASP A 227 3.29 19.38 29.41
CA ASP A 227 3.22 20.55 30.29
C ASP A 227 1.79 20.80 30.78
N GLY A 228 1.28 19.82 31.52
CA GLY A 228 -0.03 19.81 32.16
C GLY A 228 0.07 19.63 33.66
N THR A 229 0.96 18.76 34.16
CA THR A 229 1.23 18.60 35.60
C THR A 229 2.51 19.34 35.97
N ASN A 230 2.40 20.29 36.90
CA ASN A 230 3.51 21.15 37.34
C ASN A 230 4.36 20.49 38.46
N ASP A 231 5.36 21.21 39.00
CA ASP A 231 6.30 20.69 40.00
C ASP A 231 5.64 20.28 41.33
N GLN A 232 4.47 20.87 41.64
CA GLN A 232 3.66 20.55 42.82
C GLN A 232 2.69 19.39 42.58
N GLY A 233 2.73 18.76 41.40
CA GLY A 233 1.83 17.68 41.02
C GLY A 233 0.38 18.13 40.86
N SER A 234 0.17 19.40 40.49
CA SER A 234 -1.14 20.00 40.21
C SER A 234 -1.26 20.31 38.72
N ILE A 235 -2.49 20.24 38.19
CA ILE A 235 -2.76 20.53 36.79
C ILE A 235 -2.68 22.05 36.56
N MET A 236 -1.84 22.48 35.62
CA MET A 236 -1.62 23.88 35.25
C MET A 236 -1.11 23.96 33.80
N PHE A 237 -2.01 24.21 32.84
CA PHE A 237 -1.68 24.35 31.42
C PHE A 237 -1.36 25.80 31.02
N ASP A 238 -0.80 25.99 29.82
CA ASP A 238 -0.77 27.26 29.08
C ASP A 238 0.02 28.41 29.73
N ASN A 239 0.99 28.09 30.58
CA ASN A 239 1.85 29.06 31.25
C ASN A 239 3.31 29.08 30.73
N GLY A 240 3.66 28.17 29.81
CA GLY A 240 5.03 28.03 29.30
C GLY A 240 6.00 27.58 30.39
N LEU A 241 7.31 27.77 30.16
CA LEU A 241 8.33 27.44 31.15
C LEU A 241 8.48 28.58 32.18
N GLY A 242 8.49 28.23 33.48
CA GLY A 242 8.81 29.14 34.57
C GLY A 242 9.00 28.42 35.91
N THR A 243 9.01 29.15 37.03
CA THR A 243 9.26 28.62 38.40
C THR A 243 8.26 27.56 38.90
N HIS A 244 7.23 27.24 38.13
CA HIS A 244 6.18 26.29 38.50
C HIS A 244 6.41 24.89 37.91
N ASN A 245 7.22 24.78 36.86
CA ASN A 245 7.52 23.53 36.12
C ASN A 245 9.01 23.40 35.74
N ASP A 246 9.89 24.24 36.30
CA ASP A 246 11.30 24.25 35.94
C ASP A 246 12.08 23.09 36.56
N ASP A 247 11.65 22.56 37.71
CA ASP A 247 12.23 21.32 38.22
C ASP A 247 11.88 20.14 37.29
N ASN A 248 10.65 20.06 36.76
CA ASN A 248 10.23 19.02 35.80
C ASN A 248 10.97 19.11 34.46
N PHE A 249 11.36 20.31 34.02
CA PHE A 249 12.28 20.47 32.91
C PHE A 249 13.70 20.01 33.32
N GLY A 250 14.16 20.45 34.49
CA GLY A 250 15.47 20.15 35.07
C GLY A 250 16.48 21.29 34.92
N LYS A 251 17.65 21.13 35.54
CA LYS A 251 18.70 22.17 35.61
C LYS A 251 19.92 21.77 34.77
N ASP A 252 20.83 22.70 34.55
CA ASP A 252 22.08 22.42 33.82
C ASP A 252 22.85 21.23 34.42
N GLY A 253 23.37 20.38 33.53
CA GLY A 253 23.99 19.08 33.85
C GLY A 253 23.05 18.02 34.45
N LYS A 254 21.78 18.35 34.74
CA LYS A 254 20.77 17.45 35.34
C LYS A 254 19.40 17.63 34.70
N PRO A 255 19.25 17.39 33.38
CA PRO A 255 17.95 17.43 32.73
C PRO A 255 17.03 16.36 33.33
N ALA A 256 15.75 16.69 33.51
CA ALA A 256 14.72 15.73 33.92
C ALA A 256 13.97 15.23 32.69
N ALA A 257 13.13 16.06 32.09
CA ALA A 257 12.44 15.78 30.84
C ALA A 257 12.42 17.01 29.93
N SER A 258 12.17 16.79 28.65
CA SER A 258 11.75 17.84 27.72
C SER A 258 10.28 18.16 27.90
N LEU A 259 9.87 19.41 27.68
CA LEU A 259 8.49 19.83 27.87
C LEU A 259 7.75 19.91 26.53
N PHE A 260 6.59 19.27 26.46
CA PHE A 260 5.63 19.47 25.37
C PHE A 260 4.55 20.43 25.86
N PHE A 261 4.55 21.65 25.35
CA PHE A 261 3.57 22.67 25.72
C PHE A 261 2.18 22.32 25.21
N ASN A 262 1.17 22.59 26.05
CA ASN A 262 -0.22 22.57 25.64
C ASN A 262 -0.51 23.61 24.54
N TYR A 263 -1.63 23.46 23.84
CA TYR A 263 -1.86 24.09 22.54
C TYR A 263 -2.08 25.61 22.54
N ASN A 264 -2.15 26.30 23.69
CA ASN A 264 -2.32 27.77 23.74
C ASN A 264 -1.01 28.56 23.90
N TRP A 265 0.08 28.04 23.34
CA TRP A 265 1.42 28.66 23.38
C TRP A 265 1.59 29.88 22.45
N SER A 266 0.68 30.11 21.49
CA SER A 266 0.78 31.16 20.45
C SER A 266 0.61 32.59 21.02
N LYS A 267 1.54 32.99 21.89
CA LYS A 267 1.61 34.30 22.55
C LYS A 267 3.07 34.73 22.62
N THR A 268 3.39 35.88 22.03
CA THR A 268 4.75 36.45 21.99
C THR A 268 5.41 36.50 23.38
N TRP A 269 4.69 36.97 24.39
CA TRP A 269 5.21 37.08 25.76
C TRP A 269 5.52 35.71 26.39
N LEU A 270 4.74 34.67 26.07
CA LEU A 270 4.92 33.34 26.64
C LEU A 270 6.17 32.68 26.06
N LEU A 271 6.34 32.75 24.74
CA LEU A 271 7.53 32.20 24.07
C LEU A 271 8.79 32.96 24.48
N ASP A 272 8.74 34.30 24.53
CA ASP A 272 9.88 35.13 24.96
C ASP A 272 10.30 34.84 26.41
N ASN A 273 9.33 34.78 27.33
CA ASN A 273 9.60 34.43 28.73
C ASN A 273 10.15 33.01 28.87
N SER A 274 9.58 32.04 28.16
CA SER A 274 10.05 30.64 28.22
C SER A 274 11.49 30.52 27.72
N VAL A 275 11.85 31.19 26.62
CA VAL A 275 13.23 31.20 26.09
C VAL A 275 14.18 31.89 27.06
N LYS A 276 13.83 33.06 27.59
CA LYS A 276 14.65 33.76 28.59
C LYS A 276 14.85 32.93 29.84
N TYR A 277 13.78 32.29 30.33
CA TYR A 277 13.82 31.48 31.53
C TYR A 277 14.68 30.22 31.34
N ALA A 278 14.50 29.48 30.25
CA ALA A 278 15.34 28.34 29.89
C ALA A 278 16.83 28.72 29.87
N LYS A 279 17.17 29.84 29.21
CA LYS A 279 18.54 30.37 29.20
C LYS A 279 19.04 30.75 30.60
N SER A 280 18.18 31.33 31.44
CA SER A 280 18.57 31.73 32.81
C SER A 280 18.92 30.54 33.72
N ILE A 281 18.36 29.36 33.44
CA ILE A 281 18.69 28.10 34.13
C ILE A 281 19.69 27.25 33.34
N ASN A 282 20.35 27.83 32.34
CA ASN A 282 21.36 27.19 31.47
C ASN A 282 20.85 25.92 30.77
N ARG A 283 19.59 25.93 30.32
CA ARG A 283 18.99 24.86 29.52
C ARG A 283 18.72 25.34 28.11
N ASP A 284 18.90 24.45 27.14
CA ASP A 284 18.62 24.73 25.74
C ASP A 284 17.10 24.84 25.51
N PRO A 285 16.58 26.00 25.07
CA PRO A 285 15.16 26.19 24.80
C PRO A 285 14.61 25.30 23.69
N LEU A 286 15.47 24.69 22.84
CA LEU A 286 15.04 23.76 21.80
C LEU A 286 14.48 22.43 22.35
N TYR A 287 14.63 22.15 23.65
CA TYR A 287 13.94 21.03 24.32
C TYR A 287 12.55 21.41 24.88
N LEU A 288 12.06 22.60 24.54
CA LEU A 288 10.66 22.98 24.68
C LEU A 288 9.98 22.78 23.33
N TYR A 289 8.87 22.05 23.31
CA TYR A 289 8.13 21.72 22.10
C TYR A 289 6.77 22.40 22.13
N ALA A 290 6.53 23.33 21.22
CA ALA A 290 5.24 23.99 21.04
C ALA A 290 4.23 23.00 20.45
N GLY A 291 3.26 22.55 21.24
CA GLY A 291 2.30 21.53 20.86
C GLY A 291 1.29 21.98 19.80
N VAL A 292 1.15 21.21 18.74
CA VAL A 292 0.23 21.43 17.63
C VAL A 292 -0.72 20.25 17.58
N ASN A 293 -1.99 20.50 17.91
CA ASN A 293 -3.05 19.51 17.78
C ASN A 293 -3.58 19.55 16.35
N MET A 294 -3.13 18.61 15.52
CA MET A 294 -3.54 18.52 14.12
C MET A 294 -5.04 18.18 13.99
N GLN A 295 -5.60 17.36 14.87
CA GLN A 295 -7.00 16.95 14.82
C GLN A 295 -7.95 18.12 15.16
N GLY A 296 -7.67 18.82 16.26
CA GLY A 296 -8.48 19.95 16.72
C GLY A 296 -8.17 21.28 16.04
N GLY A 297 -7.15 21.30 15.17
CA GLY A 297 -6.67 22.52 14.52
C GLY A 297 -6.15 23.56 15.51
N GLU A 298 -5.39 23.14 16.54
CA GLU A 298 -4.87 24.04 17.57
C GLU A 298 -3.36 24.29 17.42
N PRO A 299 -2.88 25.53 17.72
CA PRO A 299 -3.62 26.66 18.32
C PRO A 299 -4.71 27.27 17.40
N LYS A 300 -5.93 27.43 17.94
CA LYS A 300 -7.13 27.90 17.19
C LYS A 300 -7.11 29.38 16.83
N ASN A 301 -6.44 30.19 17.65
CA ASN A 301 -6.39 31.63 17.52
C ASN A 301 -4.93 32.10 17.46
N GLY A 302 -4.61 33.03 16.57
CA GLY A 302 -3.34 33.77 16.60
C GLY A 302 -2.35 33.45 15.48
N ILE A 303 -1.10 33.83 15.74
CA ILE A 303 0.04 33.73 14.83
C ILE A 303 0.75 32.41 15.16
N ASN A 304 0.51 31.35 14.38
CA ASN A 304 1.03 30.00 14.67
C ASN A 304 2.48 29.85 14.15
N TRP A 305 2.65 29.27 12.96
CA TRP A 305 3.96 29.06 12.33
C TRP A 305 4.73 30.37 12.11
N THR A 306 4.01 31.44 11.75
CA THR A 306 4.58 32.77 11.53
C THR A 306 5.17 33.41 12.80
N LEU A 307 4.79 32.93 13.99
CA LEU A 307 5.40 33.33 15.27
C LEU A 307 6.49 32.34 15.65
N LEU A 308 6.18 31.04 15.64
CA LEU A 308 7.08 30.01 16.12
C LEU A 308 8.42 30.04 15.38
N LYS A 309 8.44 30.35 14.07
CA LYS A 309 9.67 30.46 13.28
C LYS A 309 10.73 31.41 13.89
N ASP A 310 10.32 32.42 14.65
CA ASP A 310 11.19 33.47 15.20
C ASP A 310 11.71 33.15 16.61
N TYR A 311 11.29 32.03 17.21
CA TYR A 311 11.72 31.60 18.54
C TYR A 311 12.51 30.28 18.49
N PRO A 312 13.57 30.11 19.30
CA PRO A 312 14.29 28.85 19.47
C PRO A 312 13.49 27.86 20.33
N ILE A 313 12.21 27.68 20.02
CA ILE A 313 11.31 26.66 20.58
C ILE A 313 10.97 25.69 19.45
N SER A 314 10.98 24.41 19.77
CA SER A 314 10.82 23.29 18.84
C SER A 314 9.36 22.95 18.59
N ILE A 315 9.10 22.00 17.71
CA ILE A 315 7.76 21.68 17.22
C ILE A 315 7.28 20.38 17.87
N GLY A 316 6.11 20.40 18.51
CA GLY A 316 5.44 19.20 19.01
C GLY A 316 4.22 18.88 18.17
N LEU A 317 4.19 17.73 17.50
CA LEU A 317 3.01 17.30 16.74
C LEU A 317 2.20 16.30 17.56
N TRP A 318 0.90 16.57 17.69
CA TRP A 318 -0.09 15.66 18.25
C TRP A 318 -1.33 15.64 17.35
N GLY A 319 -2.22 14.67 17.52
CA GLY A 319 -3.46 14.61 16.75
C GLY A 319 -4.54 13.77 17.43
N ALA A 320 -4.34 12.46 17.52
CA ALA A 320 -5.32 11.56 18.12
C ALA A 320 -4.63 10.40 18.84
N HIS A 321 -5.39 9.68 19.67
CA HIS A 321 -4.87 8.57 20.47
C HIS A 321 -4.71 7.26 19.69
N THR A 322 -5.48 7.05 18.62
CA THR A 322 -5.59 5.76 17.93
C THR A 322 -4.80 5.71 16.63
N GLN A 323 -5.00 6.68 15.73
CA GLN A 323 -4.33 6.80 14.45
C GLN A 323 -3.84 8.25 14.26
N ASN A 324 -2.66 8.44 13.66
CA ASN A 324 -2.18 9.79 13.40
C ASN A 324 -2.89 10.40 12.18
N MET A 325 -2.91 11.73 12.11
CA MET A 325 -3.68 12.46 11.09
C MET A 325 -3.18 12.22 9.67
N PHE A 326 -1.89 11.95 9.48
CA PHE A 326 -1.36 11.58 8.17
C PHE A 326 -1.88 10.21 7.74
N TRP A 327 -2.02 9.27 8.66
CA TRP A 327 -2.48 7.91 8.42
C TRP A 327 -4.00 7.78 8.25
N GLU A 328 -4.80 8.29 9.18
CA GLU A 328 -6.26 8.07 9.24
C GLU A 328 -7.00 8.50 7.97
N SER A 329 -6.64 9.65 7.40
CA SER A 329 -7.36 10.29 6.30
C SER A 329 -6.71 10.10 4.92
N ARG A 330 -5.77 9.15 4.77
CA ARG A 330 -5.05 8.89 3.51
C ARG A 330 -5.94 8.42 2.36
N GLY A 331 -7.19 8.02 2.64
CA GLY A 331 -8.17 7.63 1.64
C GLY A 331 -8.85 8.80 0.89
N GLU A 332 -8.48 10.05 1.17
CA GLU A 332 -9.15 11.23 0.61
C GLU A 332 -9.08 11.35 -0.92
N LYS A 333 -8.10 10.69 -1.57
CA LYS A 333 -7.98 10.64 -3.03
C LYS A 333 -8.48 9.33 -3.65
N GLY A 334 -9.00 8.41 -2.83
CA GLY A 334 -9.54 7.13 -3.26
C GLY A 334 -9.26 6.00 -2.26
N SER A 335 -10.10 4.97 -2.29
CA SER A 335 -10.10 3.89 -1.29
C SER A 335 -9.07 2.77 -1.51
N THR A 336 -8.48 2.67 -2.70
CA THR A 336 -7.59 1.55 -3.03
C THR A 336 -6.24 1.66 -2.28
N PRO A 337 -5.62 0.54 -1.88
CA PRO A 337 -4.33 0.55 -1.17
C PRO A 337 -3.23 1.37 -1.85
N ASP A 338 -3.10 1.30 -3.18
CA ASP A 338 -2.09 2.07 -3.93
C ASP A 338 -2.34 3.58 -3.82
N ILE A 339 -3.58 4.01 -4.03
CA ILE A 339 -3.97 5.42 -3.94
C ILE A 339 -3.76 5.93 -2.51
N LYS A 340 -4.13 5.14 -1.49
CA LYS A 340 -3.92 5.47 -0.08
C LYS A 340 -2.43 5.69 0.25
N GLN A 341 -1.58 4.77 -0.19
CA GLN A 341 -0.13 4.83 0.05
C GLN A 341 0.53 6.02 -0.68
N ARG A 342 0.16 6.27 -1.95
CA ARG A 342 0.62 7.47 -2.69
C ARG A 342 0.15 8.76 -2.04
N THR A 343 -1.09 8.80 -1.57
CA THR A 343 -1.66 9.97 -0.87
C THR A 343 -0.94 10.25 0.44
N TYR A 344 -0.65 9.20 1.23
CA TYR A 344 0.15 9.31 2.45
C TYR A 344 1.56 9.86 2.17
N MET A 345 2.24 9.39 1.11
CA MET A 345 3.54 9.93 0.69
C MET A 345 3.46 11.40 0.28
N LEU A 346 2.52 11.78 -0.58
CA LEU A 346 2.36 13.17 -1.02
C LEU A 346 2.10 14.12 0.15
N ARG A 347 1.25 13.68 1.09
CA ARG A 347 0.90 14.41 2.30
C ARG A 347 2.10 14.64 3.21
N THR A 348 2.83 13.58 3.55
CA THR A 348 4.01 13.68 4.40
C THR A 348 5.11 14.53 3.74
N GLU A 349 5.33 14.37 2.43
CA GLU A 349 6.26 15.23 1.69
C GLU A 349 5.85 16.70 1.70
N ARG A 350 4.56 17.02 1.52
CA ARG A 350 4.09 18.42 1.56
C ARG A 350 4.17 19.02 2.96
N TRP A 351 3.92 18.22 3.99
CA TRP A 351 4.01 18.69 5.36
C TRP A 351 5.46 18.95 5.79
N PHE A 352 6.38 18.05 5.44
CA PHE A 352 7.77 18.18 5.89
C PHE A 352 8.64 18.98 4.92
N THR A 353 8.54 18.74 3.62
CA THR A 353 9.28 19.53 2.63
C THR A 353 8.59 20.85 2.37
N GLY A 354 7.28 20.87 2.09
CA GLY A 354 6.52 22.07 1.70
C GLY A 354 5.57 21.77 0.55
N GLY A 355 4.57 22.63 0.34
CA GLY A 355 3.45 22.39 -0.57
C GLY A 355 3.84 22.14 -2.04
N THR A 356 4.99 22.66 -2.47
CA THR A 356 5.59 22.42 -3.80
C THR A 356 6.38 21.12 -3.90
N ARG A 357 6.59 20.43 -2.77
CA ARG A 357 7.48 19.26 -2.63
C ARG A 357 8.92 19.55 -3.07
N ASN A 358 9.39 20.80 -2.96
CA ASN A 358 10.80 21.15 -3.19
C ASN A 358 11.25 22.18 -2.14
N PRO A 359 12.25 21.86 -1.28
CA PRO A 359 12.65 22.75 -0.20
C PRO A 359 13.24 24.09 -0.69
N ALA A 360 13.74 24.15 -1.93
CA ALA A 360 14.25 25.38 -2.56
C ALA A 360 13.13 26.29 -3.10
N ASN A 361 11.89 25.80 -3.14
CA ASN A 361 10.73 26.52 -3.64
C ASN A 361 9.53 26.42 -2.67
N ASN A 362 9.76 26.67 -1.39
CA ASN A 362 8.69 26.60 -0.40
C ASN A 362 7.71 27.79 -0.53
N PRO A 363 6.40 27.57 -0.33
CA PRO A 363 5.43 28.64 -0.17
C PRO A 363 5.81 29.62 0.95
N ALA A 364 5.27 30.84 0.87
CA ALA A 364 5.44 31.83 1.94
C ALA A 364 4.84 31.32 3.27
N MET A 365 5.45 31.72 4.39
CA MET A 365 4.99 31.30 5.71
C MET A 365 3.55 31.77 5.98
N LYS A 366 2.66 30.81 6.29
CA LYS A 366 1.24 31.02 6.63
C LYS A 366 0.92 30.21 7.90
N ASN A 367 -0.28 30.40 8.48
CA ASN A 367 -0.70 29.72 9.72
C ASN A 367 -1.62 28.50 9.50
N SER A 368 -1.63 27.91 8.29
CA SER A 368 -2.46 26.73 8.00
C SER A 368 -2.05 25.52 8.84
N LEU A 369 -3.04 24.81 9.40
CA LEU A 369 -2.88 23.54 10.12
C LEU A 369 -3.46 22.34 9.33
N GLN A 370 -3.83 22.56 8.07
CA GLN A 370 -4.41 21.50 7.23
C GLN A 370 -3.36 20.42 6.95
N TYR A 371 -3.73 19.15 7.01
CA TYR A 371 -2.82 18.03 6.74
C TYR A 371 -3.30 17.16 5.57
N ASN A 372 -4.21 17.66 4.73
CA ASN A 372 -4.60 16.94 3.51
C ASN A 372 -3.45 16.89 2.49
N ALA A 373 -3.52 15.94 1.57
CA ALA A 373 -2.52 15.76 0.54
C ALA A 373 -2.38 17.03 -0.30
N ASP A 374 -3.45 17.72 -0.67
CA ASP A 374 -3.43 18.92 -1.53
C ASP A 374 -3.17 20.25 -0.80
N ASN A 375 -2.38 20.20 0.28
CA ASN A 375 -1.95 21.40 1.00
C ASN A 375 -0.78 22.12 0.28
N PHE A 376 -1.05 22.65 -0.91
CA PHE A 376 -0.08 23.33 -1.78
C PHE A 376 0.51 24.62 -1.18
N ASP A 377 -0.20 25.21 -0.22
CA ASP A 377 0.16 26.50 0.38
C ASP A 377 1.01 26.38 1.65
N PHE A 378 1.26 25.15 2.14
CA PHE A 378 2.02 24.97 3.36
C PHE A 378 3.51 25.22 3.14
N PRO A 379 4.17 26.03 3.99
CA PRO A 379 5.59 26.34 3.85
C PRO A 379 6.52 25.13 4.10
N GLY A 380 6.01 24.08 4.75
CA GLY A 380 6.79 22.88 5.09
C GLY A 380 7.66 23.06 6.32
N MET A 381 7.99 21.95 7.00
CA MET A 381 8.97 21.98 8.11
C MET A 381 10.36 22.44 7.65
N SER A 382 10.74 22.14 6.40
CA SER A 382 12.02 22.57 5.81
C SER A 382 12.23 24.09 5.78
N SER A 383 11.17 24.88 5.97
CA SER A 383 11.25 26.33 6.10
C SER A 383 11.76 26.82 7.47
N MET A 384 11.73 25.97 8.50
CA MET A 384 12.08 26.31 9.89
C MET A 384 13.16 25.40 10.50
N MET A 385 13.53 24.32 9.84
CA MET A 385 14.56 23.40 10.30
C MET A 385 15.36 22.79 9.16
N SER A 386 16.59 22.38 9.50
CA SER A 386 17.50 21.69 8.60
C SER A 386 17.10 20.22 8.39
N ALA A 387 17.29 19.72 7.17
CA ALA A 387 17.25 18.27 6.95
C ALA A 387 18.54 17.65 7.51
N ARG A 388 18.42 16.65 8.39
CA ARG A 388 19.54 15.99 9.08
C ARG A 388 19.89 14.65 8.46
N SER A 389 21.04 14.09 8.84
CA SER A 389 21.50 12.81 8.33
C SER A 389 22.31 12.04 9.38
N THR A 390 22.35 10.71 9.27
CA THR A 390 23.19 9.79 10.07
C THR A 390 24.30 9.13 9.24
N LEU A 391 24.39 9.46 7.95
CA LEU A 391 25.27 8.86 6.95
C LEU A 391 26.73 9.31 7.11
N SER A 392 27.38 8.90 8.21
CA SER A 392 28.71 9.41 8.63
C SER A 392 29.61 8.36 9.31
N TRP A 393 29.30 7.07 9.20
CA TRP A 393 30.12 6.01 9.82
C TRP A 393 31.33 5.63 8.96
N ASP A 394 32.23 4.80 9.50
CA ASP A 394 33.36 4.29 8.74
C ASP A 394 32.92 3.20 7.76
N LEU A 395 33.14 3.42 6.46
CA LEU A 395 32.83 2.47 5.39
C LEU A 395 33.62 1.15 5.50
N ALA A 396 34.67 1.10 6.32
CA ALA A 396 35.36 -0.14 6.67
C ALA A 396 34.55 -1.04 7.62
N GLU A 397 33.62 -0.47 8.40
CA GLU A 397 32.75 -1.25 9.30
C GLU A 397 31.55 -1.82 8.56
N GLU A 398 30.85 -0.98 7.79
CA GLU A 398 29.75 -1.40 6.92
C GLU A 398 29.58 -0.44 5.74
N PRO A 399 29.15 -0.93 4.56
CA PRO A 399 28.87 -0.06 3.42
C PRO A 399 27.59 0.75 3.61
N PHE A 400 27.47 1.84 2.87
CA PHE A 400 26.19 2.52 2.68
C PHE A 400 25.44 1.87 1.53
N ILE A 401 24.23 1.37 1.79
CA ILE A 401 23.38 0.72 0.79
C ILE A 401 21.94 1.23 0.95
N THR A 402 21.31 1.57 -0.15
CA THR A 402 19.86 1.78 -0.23
C THR A 402 19.33 1.22 -1.54
N TYR A 403 18.21 0.51 -1.45
CA TYR A 403 17.42 0.06 -2.59
C TYR A 403 16.13 0.87 -2.74
N PHE A 404 15.99 1.96 -1.96
CA PHE A 404 14.79 2.79 -1.86
C PHE A 404 13.56 2.01 -1.42
N ASN A 405 13.75 0.96 -0.62
CA ASN A 405 12.68 0.16 -0.03
C ASN A 405 12.01 0.93 1.11
N LEU A 406 10.69 1.14 1.01
CA LEU A 406 9.88 1.83 2.02
C LEU A 406 9.51 0.95 3.23
N GLY A 407 9.72 -0.36 3.16
CA GLY A 407 9.31 -1.31 4.21
C GLY A 407 7.94 -1.96 3.98
N ASN A 408 7.36 -1.81 2.78
CA ASN A 408 6.16 -2.51 2.33
C ASN A 408 6.24 -2.85 0.83
N GLY A 409 5.34 -3.71 0.37
CA GLY A 409 5.20 -4.00 -1.06
C GLY A 409 3.96 -4.82 -1.40
N LYS A 410 3.55 -4.75 -2.67
CA LYS A 410 2.51 -5.60 -3.27
C LYS A 410 3.04 -6.99 -3.65
N TYR A 411 4.36 -7.09 -3.72
CA TYR A 411 5.16 -8.26 -4.07
C TYR A 411 6.53 -8.11 -3.40
N PHE A 412 7.32 -9.19 -3.40
CA PHE A 412 8.68 -9.16 -2.88
C PHE A 412 9.70 -9.52 -3.97
N ASN A 413 10.58 -8.57 -4.28
CA ASN A 413 11.72 -8.76 -5.18
C ASN A 413 13.02 -8.95 -4.39
N TRP A 414 13.88 -9.82 -4.90
CA TRP A 414 15.27 -9.94 -4.45
C TRP A 414 16.20 -9.78 -5.65
N MET A 415 17.00 -8.72 -5.62
CA MET A 415 18.04 -8.43 -6.63
C MET A 415 17.51 -8.46 -8.08
N GLY A 416 16.39 -7.78 -8.31
CA GLY A 416 15.71 -7.63 -9.60
C GLY A 416 14.80 -8.80 -9.99
N LYS A 417 14.63 -9.80 -9.11
CA LYS A 417 13.79 -10.99 -9.37
C LYS A 417 12.65 -11.09 -8.37
N GLN A 418 11.42 -11.15 -8.86
CA GLN A 418 10.25 -11.43 -8.04
C GLN A 418 10.32 -12.83 -7.44
N GLN A 419 10.22 -12.89 -6.11
CA GLN A 419 10.25 -14.12 -5.34
C GLN A 419 8.84 -14.63 -5.05
N ASN A 420 7.92 -13.71 -4.75
CA ASN A 420 6.51 -13.97 -4.59
C ASN A 420 5.71 -12.68 -4.85
N ASN A 421 4.41 -12.80 -5.12
CA ASN A 421 3.50 -11.71 -5.46
C ASN A 421 2.55 -11.34 -4.31
N ARG A 422 3.03 -11.46 -3.06
CA ARG A 422 2.20 -11.21 -1.88
C ARG A 422 2.46 -9.85 -1.31
N GLU A 423 1.41 -9.30 -0.74
CA GLU A 423 1.51 -8.11 0.09
C GLU A 423 2.32 -8.40 1.35
N TRP A 424 3.12 -7.43 1.76
CA TRP A 424 3.94 -7.53 2.96
C TRP A 424 4.25 -6.15 3.54
N TYR A 425 4.50 -6.12 4.85
CA TYR A 425 4.96 -4.96 5.60
C TYR A 425 5.96 -5.40 6.69
N ASN A 426 7.11 -4.74 6.72
CA ASN A 426 8.06 -4.76 7.81
C ASN A 426 8.90 -3.48 7.76
N ILE A 427 8.53 -2.47 8.57
CA ILE A 427 9.21 -1.17 8.56
C ILE A 427 10.70 -1.25 8.96
N GLY A 428 11.10 -2.31 9.70
CA GLY A 428 12.49 -2.52 10.12
C GLY A 428 13.46 -2.67 8.95
N VAL A 429 12.98 -3.15 7.80
CA VAL A 429 13.80 -3.30 6.57
C VAL A 429 13.67 -2.13 5.60
N GLN A 430 13.01 -1.04 6.01
CA GLN A 430 13.06 0.20 5.23
C GLN A 430 14.54 0.60 5.03
N ASP A 431 14.88 1.19 3.91
CA ASP A 431 16.26 1.64 3.68
C ASP A 431 16.52 3.03 4.27
N TYR A 432 17.75 3.53 4.12
CA TYR A 432 18.01 4.97 4.17
C TYR A 432 17.42 5.63 2.93
N LEU A 433 16.55 6.63 3.14
CA LEU A 433 15.83 7.32 2.08
C LEU A 433 16.45 8.71 1.84
N PRO A 434 16.21 9.35 0.67
CA PRO A 434 16.77 10.66 0.35
C PRO A 434 16.53 11.71 1.42
N THR A 435 17.59 12.44 1.78
CA THR A 435 17.59 13.53 2.76
C THR A 435 16.68 14.69 2.31
N TRP A 436 16.59 14.95 1.01
CA TRP A 436 15.74 16.01 0.45
C TRP A 436 14.71 15.43 -0.51
N ARG A 437 13.44 15.81 -0.34
CA ARG A 437 12.31 15.28 -1.14
C ARG A 437 11.40 16.39 -1.64
N TRP A 438 11.61 16.93 -2.84
CA TRP A 438 12.67 16.64 -3.81
C TRP A 438 13.37 17.93 -4.20
N TRP A 439 14.64 18.04 -3.84
CA TRP A 439 15.45 19.21 -4.16
C TRP A 439 15.96 19.10 -5.59
N PHE A 440 15.11 19.55 -6.51
CA PHE A 440 15.47 19.82 -7.90
C PHE A 440 15.96 21.27 -8.06
N ALA A 441 17.04 21.45 -8.82
CA ALA A 441 17.55 22.77 -9.19
C ALA A 441 18.39 22.72 -10.48
N ASN A 442 18.48 23.82 -11.22
CA ASN A 442 19.30 23.93 -12.45
C ASN A 442 20.82 24.06 -12.20
N LYS A 443 21.26 24.05 -10.94
CA LYS A 443 22.66 24.11 -10.52
C LYS A 443 22.86 23.36 -9.20
N VAL A 444 24.09 22.86 -8.96
CA VAL A 444 24.45 21.97 -7.82
C VAL A 444 24.12 22.51 -6.43
N LEU A 445 24.01 23.82 -6.24
CA LEU A 445 23.52 24.41 -4.98
C LEU A 445 22.50 25.51 -5.30
N GLY A 446 21.47 25.14 -6.06
CA GLY A 446 20.31 26.01 -6.27
C GLY A 446 19.46 26.08 -5.02
N ARG A 447 19.25 27.27 -4.47
CA ARG A 447 18.61 27.46 -3.15
C ARG A 447 17.37 28.35 -3.22
N GLU A 448 17.18 29.01 -4.34
CA GLU A 448 16.09 29.96 -4.56
C GLU A 448 15.05 29.36 -5.50
N SER A 449 13.81 29.86 -5.43
CA SER A 449 12.74 29.46 -6.35
C SER A 449 13.10 29.65 -7.83
N SER A 450 13.95 30.63 -8.15
CA SER A 450 14.45 30.88 -9.51
C SER A 450 15.42 29.82 -10.03
N ASP A 451 15.96 28.99 -9.13
CA ASP A 451 16.83 27.86 -9.51
C ASP A 451 16.01 26.60 -9.84
N VAL A 452 14.70 26.59 -9.57
CA VAL A 452 13.81 25.45 -9.84
C VAL A 452 13.19 25.58 -11.24
N VAL A 453 13.30 24.54 -12.06
CA VAL A 453 12.77 24.54 -13.42
C VAL A 453 11.25 24.35 -13.41
N ALA A 454 10.53 25.25 -14.06
CA ALA A 454 9.08 25.15 -14.20
C ALA A 454 8.70 23.97 -15.11
N ASN A 455 7.75 23.12 -14.68
CA ASN A 455 7.35 21.88 -15.37
C ASN A 455 8.55 20.95 -15.68
N GLY A 456 9.56 20.96 -14.81
CA GLY A 456 10.74 20.08 -14.91
C GLY A 456 10.44 18.64 -14.49
N LEU A 457 11.48 17.93 -14.11
CA LEU A 457 11.40 16.55 -13.64
C LEU A 457 10.62 16.44 -12.32
N ASN A 458 9.95 15.31 -12.14
CA ASN A 458 9.31 14.92 -10.89
C ASN A 458 9.97 13.65 -10.33
N ALA A 459 9.99 13.53 -9.02
CA ALA A 459 10.40 12.32 -8.32
C ALA A 459 9.30 11.83 -7.38
N GLU A 460 9.20 10.50 -7.24
CA GLU A 460 8.30 9.83 -6.31
C GLU A 460 8.87 8.45 -5.95
N PHE A 461 8.47 7.91 -4.80
CA PHE A 461 8.59 6.47 -4.59
C PHE A 461 7.50 5.75 -5.40
N SER A 462 7.85 4.63 -6.00
CA SER A 462 6.92 3.79 -6.76
C SER A 462 6.99 2.35 -6.26
N TRP A 463 5.81 1.70 -6.23
CA TRP A 463 5.66 0.26 -5.99
C TRP A 463 5.40 -0.51 -7.30
N ASP A 464 5.58 0.14 -8.44
CA ASP A 464 5.35 -0.45 -9.76
C ASP A 464 6.57 -1.27 -10.20
N GLU A 465 7.77 -0.87 -9.77
CA GLU A 465 9.03 -1.58 -9.98
C GLU A 465 9.89 -1.52 -8.71
N ALA A 466 10.64 -2.59 -8.42
CA ALA A 466 11.58 -2.64 -7.31
C ALA A 466 12.77 -3.55 -7.63
N TYR A 467 13.97 -3.16 -7.23
CA TYR A 467 15.13 -4.05 -7.33
C TYR A 467 15.21 -4.99 -6.12
N MET A 468 15.01 -4.46 -4.92
CA MET A 468 14.89 -5.24 -3.67
C MET A 468 13.64 -4.78 -2.90
N GLY A 469 12.91 -5.72 -2.30
CA GLY A 469 11.70 -5.41 -1.56
C GLY A 469 10.53 -5.12 -2.49
N GLY A 470 9.87 -3.98 -2.31
CA GLY A 470 8.60 -3.67 -2.97
C GLY A 470 8.50 -2.27 -3.55
N SER A 471 9.55 -1.45 -3.45
CA SER A 471 9.57 -0.08 -3.96
C SER A 471 10.92 0.32 -4.54
N SER A 472 10.92 1.38 -5.34
CA SER A 472 12.12 2.08 -5.84
C SER A 472 11.86 3.58 -6.00
N LEU A 473 12.91 4.36 -6.27
CA LEU A 473 12.78 5.79 -6.59
C LEU A 473 12.52 5.96 -8.08
N ARG A 474 11.40 6.59 -8.45
CA ARG A 474 11.06 6.92 -9.84
C ARG A 474 11.34 8.40 -10.10
N ILE A 475 11.95 8.69 -11.24
CA ILE A 475 12.20 10.03 -11.78
C ILE A 475 11.58 10.08 -13.17
N ASN A 476 10.68 11.03 -13.41
CA ASN A 476 10.00 11.15 -14.70
C ASN A 476 9.82 12.60 -15.16
N GLY A 477 9.63 12.76 -16.47
CA GLY A 477 9.36 14.05 -17.11
C GLY A 477 10.37 14.43 -18.19
N THR A 478 10.37 15.71 -18.53
CA THR A 478 11.20 16.30 -19.60
C THR A 478 11.88 17.54 -19.04
N SER A 479 13.19 17.65 -19.25
CA SER A 479 13.97 18.80 -18.79
C SER A 479 15.31 18.90 -19.51
N ALA A 480 15.78 20.13 -19.71
CA ALA A 480 17.07 20.36 -20.36
C ALA A 480 18.25 20.10 -19.42
N ASN A 481 18.15 20.49 -18.15
CA ASN A 481 19.21 20.39 -17.14
C ASN A 481 18.63 20.58 -15.73
N GLU A 482 18.72 19.55 -14.89
CA GLU A 482 18.41 19.62 -13.46
C GLU A 482 19.30 18.69 -12.61
N TYR A 483 19.59 19.12 -11.38
CA TYR A 483 20.19 18.32 -10.31
C TYR A 483 19.10 17.84 -9.35
N LEU A 484 19.03 16.53 -9.11
CA LEU A 484 18.25 15.91 -8.04
C LEU A 484 19.17 15.56 -6.87
N HIS A 485 19.05 16.30 -5.76
CA HIS A 485 19.85 16.06 -4.56
C HIS A 485 19.24 14.92 -3.74
N LEU A 486 20.03 13.90 -3.44
CA LEU A 486 19.56 12.70 -2.75
C LEU A 486 20.04 12.67 -1.30
N PHE A 487 21.35 12.62 -1.05
CA PHE A 487 21.88 12.33 0.28
C PHE A 487 22.84 13.41 0.79
N LYS A 488 22.64 13.80 2.04
CA LYS A 488 23.64 14.49 2.86
C LYS A 488 24.48 13.43 3.58
N THR A 489 25.79 13.47 3.41
CA THR A 489 26.71 12.47 3.97
C THR A 489 27.92 13.12 4.65
N GLN A 490 28.71 12.32 5.35
CA GLN A 490 30.02 12.69 5.87
C GLN A 490 31.02 11.51 5.82
N TYR A 491 30.92 10.68 4.79
CA TYR A 491 31.81 9.51 4.65
C TYR A 491 33.22 9.95 4.27
N ALA A 492 34.22 9.53 5.05
CA ALA A 492 35.62 9.66 4.64
C ALA A 492 35.88 8.74 3.44
N LEU A 493 36.32 9.32 2.32
CA LEU A 493 36.54 8.62 1.06
C LEU A 493 38.01 8.22 0.90
N ALA A 494 38.23 7.09 0.22
CA ALA A 494 39.55 6.58 -0.14
C ALA A 494 39.55 6.09 -1.59
N THR A 495 40.72 6.09 -2.22
CA THR A 495 40.95 5.44 -3.51
C THR A 495 40.54 3.98 -3.45
N GLY A 496 39.82 3.53 -4.47
CA GLY A 496 39.31 2.16 -4.53
C GLY A 496 37.94 1.96 -3.88
N ASP A 497 37.40 2.95 -3.15
CA ASP A 497 35.98 2.93 -2.76
C ASP A 497 35.12 2.87 -4.04
N VAL A 498 34.01 2.12 -3.98
CA VAL A 498 33.16 1.84 -5.15
C VAL A 498 31.75 2.31 -4.88
N ILE A 499 31.24 3.12 -5.81
CA ILE A 499 29.83 3.50 -5.90
C ILE A 499 29.14 2.58 -6.91
N THR A 500 28.00 1.99 -6.52
CA THR A 500 27.14 1.22 -7.43
C THR A 500 25.79 1.89 -7.56
N LEU A 501 25.31 2.02 -8.79
CA LEU A 501 23.93 2.35 -9.10
C LEU A 501 23.30 1.19 -9.86
N ARG A 502 22.06 0.83 -9.51
CA ARG A 502 21.24 -0.04 -10.34
C ARG A 502 19.95 0.66 -10.71
N TYR A 503 19.68 0.73 -12.00
CA TYR A 503 18.54 1.47 -12.52
C TYR A 503 17.83 0.71 -13.64
N LYS A 504 16.61 1.14 -13.95
CA LYS A 504 15.80 0.65 -15.07
C LYS A 504 15.18 1.85 -15.78
N VAL A 505 15.23 1.86 -17.11
CA VAL A 505 14.57 2.89 -17.94
C VAL A 505 13.37 2.25 -18.61
N LYS A 506 12.17 2.67 -18.23
CA LYS A 506 10.90 2.18 -18.80
C LYS A 506 10.63 2.81 -20.16
N SER A 507 10.89 4.11 -20.29
CA SER A 507 10.71 4.88 -21.51
C SER A 507 11.53 6.17 -21.49
N GLY A 508 11.58 6.84 -22.64
CA GLY A 508 12.31 8.10 -22.81
C GLY A 508 13.82 7.94 -22.86
N LYS A 509 14.51 9.07 -22.76
CA LYS A 509 15.97 9.17 -22.82
C LYS A 509 16.45 10.35 -21.96
N ALA A 510 17.68 10.26 -21.47
CA ALA A 510 18.37 11.34 -20.77
C ALA A 510 19.88 11.05 -20.72
N ASP A 511 20.69 12.08 -20.52
CA ASP A 511 22.04 11.94 -20.00
C ASP A 511 21.97 12.09 -18.47
N VAL A 512 22.40 11.06 -17.74
CA VAL A 512 22.39 11.06 -16.27
C VAL A 512 23.81 10.86 -15.77
N ARG A 513 24.29 11.78 -14.93
CA ARG A 513 25.58 11.69 -14.24
C ARG A 513 25.40 11.71 -12.73
N LEU A 514 26.35 11.12 -12.02
CA LEU A 514 26.43 11.25 -10.57
C LEU A 514 27.26 12.49 -10.22
N ALA A 515 26.70 13.36 -9.38
CA ALA A 515 27.36 14.55 -8.87
C ALA A 515 27.72 14.36 -7.39
N LEU A 516 29.01 14.46 -7.08
CA LEU A 516 29.57 14.29 -5.75
C LEU A 516 30.32 15.54 -5.32
N THR A 517 30.11 16.00 -4.08
CA THR A 517 30.86 17.13 -3.50
C THR A 517 31.45 16.76 -2.15
N ALA A 518 32.43 17.53 -1.68
CA ALA A 518 33.14 17.27 -0.43
C ALA A 518 32.95 18.39 0.61
N GLU A 519 33.12 18.05 1.89
CA GLU A 519 33.08 19.04 2.97
C GLU A 519 34.11 20.16 2.73
N GLY A 520 33.65 21.41 2.83
CA GLY A 520 34.45 22.62 2.54
C GLY A 520 34.54 22.99 1.06
N ALA A 521 33.94 22.20 0.16
CA ALA A 521 33.87 22.46 -1.27
C ALA A 521 32.49 22.06 -1.86
N GLU A 522 31.42 22.24 -1.08
CA GLU A 522 30.08 21.74 -1.40
C GLU A 522 29.50 22.29 -2.71
N GLY A 523 29.97 23.45 -3.16
CA GLY A 523 29.51 24.10 -4.40
C GLY A 523 30.24 23.67 -5.66
N THR A 524 31.16 22.71 -5.59
CA THR A 524 31.93 22.24 -6.74
C THR A 524 31.83 20.72 -6.85
N VAL A 525 31.32 20.23 -7.99
CA VAL A 525 31.25 18.80 -8.29
C VAL A 525 32.65 18.29 -8.61
N ILE A 526 33.02 17.17 -8.00
CA ILE A 526 34.33 16.54 -8.20
C ILE A 526 34.23 15.57 -9.39
N ASN A 527 34.98 15.86 -10.46
CA ASN A 527 35.18 14.97 -11.62
C ASN A 527 33.87 14.40 -12.22
N GLU A 528 32.82 15.23 -12.38
CA GLU A 528 31.50 14.77 -12.82
C GLU A 528 31.51 13.94 -14.12
N SER A 529 32.38 14.30 -15.06
CA SER A 529 32.56 13.60 -16.34
C SER A 529 32.95 12.14 -16.20
N ASP A 530 33.53 11.74 -15.07
CA ASP A 530 33.96 10.36 -14.81
C ASP A 530 32.78 9.47 -14.37
N PHE A 531 31.62 10.06 -14.05
CA PHE A 531 30.48 9.38 -13.45
C PHE A 531 29.23 9.32 -14.34
N ASN A 532 29.38 8.90 -15.61
CA ASN A 532 28.26 8.74 -16.54
C ASN A 532 27.40 7.50 -16.22
N VAL A 533 26.19 7.70 -15.71
CA VAL A 533 25.23 6.66 -15.35
C VAL A 533 24.44 6.19 -16.57
N LEU A 534 23.85 7.13 -17.31
CA LEU A 534 23.00 6.91 -18.49
C LEU A 534 23.39 7.93 -19.57
N THR A 535 23.26 7.56 -20.84
CA THR A 535 23.39 8.49 -21.97
C THR A 535 22.15 8.40 -22.83
N THR A 536 21.83 9.45 -23.61
CA THR A 536 20.66 9.45 -24.51
C THR A 536 20.70 8.34 -25.59
N THR A 537 21.86 7.73 -25.81
CA THR A 537 22.06 6.60 -26.72
C THR A 537 21.68 5.25 -26.11
N HIS A 538 21.39 5.17 -24.81
CA HIS A 538 20.93 3.95 -24.16
C HIS A 538 19.49 3.66 -24.56
N GLU A 539 19.24 2.48 -25.14
CA GLU A 539 17.89 2.02 -25.42
C GLU A 539 17.18 1.62 -24.12
N ALA A 540 15.98 2.15 -23.89
CA ALA A 540 15.13 1.74 -22.79
C ALA A 540 14.79 0.23 -22.87
N ASP A 541 14.83 -0.45 -21.72
CA ASP A 541 14.49 -1.87 -21.60
C ASP A 541 13.76 -2.09 -20.27
N GLU A 542 12.44 -2.21 -20.34
CA GLU A 542 11.56 -2.31 -19.17
C GLU A 542 11.77 -3.55 -18.30
N ASP A 543 12.50 -4.55 -18.80
CA ASP A 543 12.75 -5.81 -18.09
C ASP A 543 14.11 -5.85 -17.39
N VAL A 544 15.01 -4.94 -17.73
CA VAL A 544 16.41 -5.03 -17.34
C VAL A 544 16.77 -3.99 -16.31
N TRP A 545 17.30 -4.46 -15.19
CA TRP A 545 18.05 -3.63 -14.25
C TRP A 545 19.50 -3.53 -14.73
N VAL A 546 19.93 -2.33 -15.08
CA VAL A 546 21.29 -2.01 -15.50
C VAL A 546 22.14 -1.69 -14.27
N GLU A 547 23.36 -2.24 -14.21
CA GLU A 547 24.34 -1.93 -13.17
C GLU A 547 25.41 -0.96 -13.70
N LYS A 548 25.71 0.07 -12.92
CA LYS A 548 26.85 0.96 -13.11
C LYS A 548 27.70 1.00 -11.85
N LYS A 549 29.01 0.87 -12.03
CA LYS A 549 30.02 0.90 -10.96
C LYS A 549 31.06 1.94 -11.27
N PHE A 550 31.38 2.76 -10.27
CA PHE A 550 32.43 3.77 -10.33
C PHE A 550 33.40 3.55 -9.20
N THR A 551 34.68 3.40 -9.54
CA THR A 551 35.77 3.28 -8.57
C THR A 551 36.37 4.67 -8.35
N LEU A 552 36.38 5.14 -7.10
CA LEU A 552 36.93 6.45 -6.76
C LEU A 552 38.45 6.46 -6.92
N THR A 553 38.96 7.54 -7.49
CA THR A 553 40.39 7.77 -7.72
C THR A 553 41.00 8.60 -6.59
N ASP A 554 42.32 8.86 -6.66
CA ASP A 554 43.05 9.65 -5.67
C ASP A 554 42.50 11.08 -5.47
N ALA A 555 41.68 11.59 -6.41
CA ALA A 555 41.00 12.87 -6.29
C ALA A 555 40.06 12.96 -5.07
N PHE A 556 39.67 11.82 -4.48
CA PHE A 556 38.79 11.74 -3.31
C PHE A 556 39.55 11.44 -2.00
N ASN A 557 40.85 11.16 -2.04
CA ASN A 557 41.63 10.85 -0.84
C ASN A 557 41.64 12.02 0.16
N GLY A 558 41.38 11.69 1.43
CA GLY A 558 41.35 12.68 2.52
C GLY A 558 40.14 13.62 2.49
N LYS A 559 39.21 13.44 1.54
CA LYS A 559 37.95 14.19 1.48
C LYS A 559 36.84 13.45 2.23
N LYS A 560 35.87 14.21 2.71
CA LYS A 560 34.61 13.68 3.24
C LYS A 560 33.49 13.99 2.26
N LEU A 561 32.77 12.98 1.79
CA LEU A 561 31.63 13.14 0.90
C LEU A 561 30.54 13.93 1.60
N ALA A 562 30.15 15.09 1.08
CA ALA A 562 29.14 15.97 1.67
C ALA A 562 27.76 15.80 1.05
N LEU A 563 27.70 15.71 -0.29
CA LEU A 563 26.47 15.68 -1.07
C LEU A 563 26.55 14.63 -2.17
N VAL A 564 25.46 13.88 -2.33
CA VAL A 564 25.19 12.99 -3.46
C VAL A 564 23.97 13.51 -4.22
N ALA A 565 24.13 13.77 -5.51
CA ALA A 565 23.05 14.17 -6.42
C ALA A 565 23.14 13.43 -7.76
N LEU A 566 22.03 13.40 -8.50
CA LEU A 566 22.00 13.04 -9.92
C LEU A 566 21.89 14.32 -10.74
N HIS A 567 22.68 14.45 -11.80
CA HIS A 567 22.57 15.52 -12.79
C HIS A 567 21.94 14.93 -14.05
N LEU A 568 20.76 15.43 -14.43
CA LEU A 568 19.97 14.97 -15.56
C LEU A 568 19.91 16.05 -16.62
N GLU A 569 20.47 15.76 -17.79
CA GLU A 569 20.44 16.61 -18.98
C GLU A 569 19.71 15.92 -20.12
N ASN A 570 19.17 16.72 -21.05
CA ASN A 570 18.53 16.22 -22.28
C ASN A 570 17.43 15.17 -22.01
N ALA A 571 16.72 15.29 -20.89
CA ALA A 571 15.66 14.37 -20.52
C ALA A 571 14.43 14.63 -21.39
N ASP A 572 13.97 13.61 -22.10
CA ASP A 572 12.82 13.65 -23.01
C ASP A 572 11.91 12.46 -22.72
N ASN A 573 10.75 12.76 -22.11
CA ASN A 573 9.75 11.80 -21.63
C ASN A 573 10.37 10.66 -20.82
N LEU A 574 11.35 10.98 -19.98
CA LEU A 574 12.09 10.01 -19.17
C LEU A 574 11.14 9.31 -18.20
N ASP A 575 11.28 8.00 -18.06
CA ASP A 575 10.72 7.21 -16.95
C ASP A 575 11.80 6.28 -16.38
N PHE A 576 12.51 6.79 -15.37
CA PHE A 576 13.72 6.20 -14.80
C PHE A 576 13.46 5.71 -13.37
N TYR A 577 13.80 4.45 -13.10
CA TYR A 577 13.67 3.85 -11.78
C TYR A 577 15.07 3.56 -11.22
N LEU A 578 15.42 4.18 -10.10
CA LEU A 578 16.62 3.91 -9.33
C LEU A 578 16.31 2.86 -8.25
N GLY A 579 16.88 1.67 -8.41
CA GLY A 579 16.68 0.53 -7.52
C GLY A 579 17.86 0.25 -6.60
N GLU A 580 19.00 0.93 -6.78
CA GLU A 580 20.11 0.90 -5.83
C GLU A 580 20.96 2.17 -5.93
N PHE A 581 21.37 2.69 -4.78
CA PHE A 581 22.60 3.44 -4.62
C PHE A 581 23.41 2.81 -3.48
N SER A 582 24.68 2.49 -3.73
CA SER A 582 25.58 2.02 -2.67
C SER A 582 26.98 2.62 -2.77
N LEU A 583 27.63 2.80 -1.61
CA LEU A 583 29.02 3.20 -1.46
C LEU A 583 29.71 2.19 -0.55
N SER A 584 30.72 1.52 -1.07
CA SER A 584 31.43 0.43 -0.39
C SER A 584 32.94 0.61 -0.44
N ARG A 585 33.65 -0.02 0.49
CA ARG A 585 35.12 -0.08 0.53
C ARG A 585 35.62 -1.51 0.29
N PRO A 586 35.80 -1.94 -0.98
CA PRO A 586 36.17 -3.32 -1.30
C PRO A 586 37.53 -3.78 -0.77
N SER A 587 38.41 -2.84 -0.39
CA SER A 587 39.70 -3.14 0.24
C SER A 587 39.55 -3.77 1.62
N VAL A 588 38.37 -3.70 2.25
CA VAL A 588 38.05 -4.35 3.52
C VAL A 588 37.05 -5.47 3.26
N ALA A 589 37.45 -6.71 3.54
CA ALA A 589 36.58 -7.87 3.37
C ALA A 589 35.47 -7.86 4.44
N VAL A 590 34.22 -7.98 4.00
CA VAL A 590 33.07 -8.15 4.89
C VAL A 590 32.90 -9.63 5.23
N ALA A 591 32.84 -9.94 6.53
CA ALA A 591 32.71 -11.32 6.99
C ALA A 591 31.32 -11.90 6.68
N THR A 592 31.28 -13.17 6.29
CA THR A 592 30.04 -13.94 6.23
C THR A 592 29.54 -14.21 7.65
N PRO A 593 28.27 -13.92 7.97
CA PRO A 593 27.72 -14.18 9.29
C PRO A 593 27.52 -15.67 9.55
N ASN A 594 27.45 -16.04 10.84
CA ASN A 594 27.07 -17.39 11.26
C ASN A 594 25.62 -17.70 10.88
N ALA A 595 25.28 -18.99 10.75
CA ALA A 595 23.90 -19.40 10.57
C ALA A 595 23.08 -19.12 11.85
N PRO A 596 21.83 -18.64 11.74
CA PRO A 596 20.96 -18.45 12.89
C PRO A 596 20.61 -19.78 13.56
N GLU A 597 20.27 -19.73 14.85
CA GLU A 597 19.74 -20.88 15.61
C GLU A 597 18.25 -20.67 15.87
N ILE A 598 17.40 -21.55 15.34
CA ILE A 598 15.95 -21.48 15.55
C ILE A 598 15.62 -21.93 16.97
N THR A 599 14.90 -21.09 17.71
CA THR A 599 14.50 -21.36 19.10
C THR A 599 13.01 -21.65 19.25
N SER A 600 12.18 -21.14 18.35
CA SER A 600 10.74 -21.41 18.35
C SER A 600 10.16 -21.27 16.94
N SER A 601 9.19 -22.12 16.61
CA SER A 601 8.46 -22.08 15.34
C SER A 601 7.01 -22.49 15.58
N LYS A 602 6.06 -21.80 14.93
CA LYS A 602 4.63 -22.12 15.04
C LYS A 602 3.92 -21.86 13.72
N LEU A 603 3.19 -22.85 13.23
CA LEU A 603 2.18 -22.64 12.19
C LEU A 603 0.92 -22.02 12.82
N LEU A 604 0.29 -21.12 12.09
CA LEU A 604 -0.83 -20.30 12.53
C LEU A 604 -2.04 -20.59 11.64
N ALA A 605 -2.73 -19.57 11.10
CA ALA A 605 -3.93 -19.83 10.30
C ALA A 605 -3.59 -20.54 8.99
N PHE A 606 -4.40 -21.53 8.65
CA PHE A 606 -4.28 -22.32 7.43
C PHE A 606 -5.59 -22.24 6.66
N SER A 607 -5.53 -21.95 5.36
CA SER A 607 -6.70 -21.84 4.46
C SER A 607 -6.29 -22.04 3.02
N ARG A 608 -7.22 -21.92 2.06
CA ARG A 608 -6.90 -21.93 0.62
C ARG A 608 -5.84 -20.93 0.21
N SER A 609 -5.71 -19.84 0.96
CA SER A 609 -4.71 -18.82 0.68
C SER A 609 -3.31 -19.37 0.94
N GLY A 610 -3.14 -20.24 1.93
CA GLY A 610 -1.85 -20.74 2.38
C GLY A 610 -1.84 -20.91 3.90
N VAL A 611 -0.64 -21.05 4.48
CA VAL A 611 -0.44 -21.12 5.94
C VAL A 611 0.37 -19.94 6.46
N ASP A 612 -0.07 -19.34 7.55
CA ASP A 612 0.69 -18.33 8.29
C ASP A 612 1.64 -19.01 9.27
N ALA A 613 2.76 -18.38 9.61
CA ALA A 613 3.66 -18.89 10.62
C ALA A 613 4.43 -17.78 11.34
N LYS A 614 4.97 -18.11 12.52
CA LYS A 614 5.99 -17.31 13.19
C LYS A 614 7.24 -18.14 13.49
N LEU A 615 8.39 -17.50 13.40
CA LEU A 615 9.70 -18.08 13.69
C LEU A 615 10.48 -17.13 14.60
N ILE A 616 11.09 -17.67 15.65
CA ILE A 616 12.00 -16.96 16.54
C ILE A 616 13.33 -17.70 16.51
N PHE A 617 14.41 -16.93 16.42
CA PHE A 617 15.76 -17.44 16.30
C PHE A 617 16.72 -16.55 17.08
N ASN A 618 17.97 -16.98 17.21
CA ASN A 618 19.06 -16.21 17.79
C ASN A 618 20.29 -16.27 16.89
N MET A 619 21.20 -15.31 17.10
CA MET A 619 22.54 -15.35 16.54
C MET A 619 23.55 -15.70 17.63
N GLN A 620 24.54 -16.51 17.30
CA GLN A 620 25.68 -16.74 18.17
C GLN A 620 26.36 -15.39 18.47
N ASN A 621 26.44 -15.04 19.74
CA ASN A 621 27.03 -13.80 20.22
C ASN A 621 27.65 -13.99 21.62
N ASN A 622 28.43 -13.00 22.06
CA ASN A 622 29.17 -13.03 23.34
C ASN A 622 28.71 -11.93 24.32
N LYS A 623 27.53 -11.36 24.13
CA LYS A 623 26.99 -10.31 25.01
C LYS A 623 26.53 -10.92 26.33
N ALA A 624 26.71 -10.17 27.43
CA ALA A 624 26.20 -10.60 28.73
C ALA A 624 24.66 -10.57 28.76
N ALA A 625 24.06 -11.32 29.68
CA ALA A 625 22.61 -11.31 29.85
C ALA A 625 22.09 -9.88 30.15
N GLY A 626 21.12 -9.42 29.36
CA GLY A 626 20.57 -8.07 29.45
C GLY A 626 21.38 -6.98 28.74
N GLU A 627 22.50 -7.30 28.09
CA GLU A 627 23.13 -6.40 27.13
C GLU A 627 22.52 -6.59 25.73
N PRO A 628 22.24 -5.50 24.99
CA PRO A 628 21.77 -5.63 23.62
C PRO A 628 22.87 -6.21 22.73
N CYS A 629 22.48 -7.17 21.89
CA CYS A 629 23.28 -7.62 20.76
C CYS A 629 22.67 -7.07 19.49
N TYR A 630 23.43 -6.24 18.78
CA TYR A 630 23.00 -5.64 17.52
C TYR A 630 23.42 -6.51 16.34
N ASN A 631 22.73 -6.38 15.21
CA ASN A 631 23.05 -7.13 13.99
C ASN A 631 24.50 -6.89 13.52
N SER A 632 25.00 -5.66 13.65
CA SER A 632 26.41 -5.30 13.37
C SER A 632 27.43 -6.06 14.23
N ASP A 633 27.06 -6.43 15.46
CA ASP A 633 27.97 -7.14 16.38
C ASP A 633 28.21 -8.59 15.92
N VAL A 634 27.24 -9.16 15.21
CA VAL A 634 27.30 -10.52 14.63
C VAL A 634 27.50 -10.52 13.11
N LYS A 635 27.93 -9.37 12.56
CA LYS A 635 28.26 -9.19 11.13
C LYS A 635 27.09 -9.44 10.17
N THR A 636 25.88 -9.15 10.63
CA THR A 636 24.64 -9.31 9.88
C THR A 636 24.03 -7.96 9.56
N SER A 637 23.49 -7.79 8.35
CA SER A 637 22.61 -6.65 8.00
C SER A 637 21.16 -6.95 8.36
N MET A 638 20.65 -8.04 7.81
CA MET A 638 19.28 -8.52 7.93
C MET A 638 19.22 -10.04 7.73
N PHE A 639 18.03 -10.60 7.87
CA PHE A 639 17.76 -12.03 7.71
C PHE A 639 16.82 -12.28 6.55
N LYS A 640 17.11 -13.30 5.74
CA LYS A 640 16.16 -13.81 4.75
C LYS A 640 15.35 -14.94 5.34
N ILE A 641 14.05 -14.93 5.07
CA ILE A 641 13.10 -15.90 5.60
C ILE A 641 12.53 -16.75 4.47
N TYR A 642 12.55 -18.06 4.65
CA TYR A 642 12.18 -19.04 3.63
C TYR A 642 11.07 -19.97 4.13
N ALA A 643 10.24 -20.46 3.22
CA ALA A 643 9.31 -21.54 3.50
C ALA A 643 9.38 -22.59 2.40
N GLN A 644 9.14 -23.86 2.74
CA GLN A 644 9.15 -24.96 1.79
C GLN A 644 8.05 -25.97 2.12
N GLN A 645 7.10 -26.15 1.20
CA GLN A 645 6.17 -27.29 1.21
C GLN A 645 6.94 -28.58 0.90
N GLU A 646 6.57 -29.69 1.53
CA GLU A 646 7.15 -31.00 1.27
C GLU A 646 7.13 -31.34 -0.24
N GLY A 647 8.27 -31.75 -0.78
CA GLY A 647 8.42 -32.06 -2.21
C GLY A 647 8.47 -30.86 -3.17
N LYS A 648 8.35 -29.62 -2.69
CA LYS A 648 8.38 -28.38 -3.51
C LYS A 648 9.68 -27.60 -3.33
N ALA A 649 9.92 -26.63 -4.20
CA ALA A 649 11.08 -25.74 -4.07
C ALA A 649 10.90 -24.75 -2.91
N PRO A 650 11.96 -24.35 -2.19
CA PRO A 650 11.91 -23.26 -1.23
C PRO A 650 11.48 -21.94 -1.89
N VAL A 651 10.70 -21.15 -1.15
CA VAL A 651 10.29 -19.79 -1.53
C VAL A 651 10.88 -18.80 -0.53
N LEU A 652 11.54 -17.75 -1.04
CA LEU A 652 11.94 -16.60 -0.24
C LEU A 652 10.69 -15.76 0.05
N MET A 653 10.30 -15.72 1.32
CA MET A 653 9.07 -15.07 1.78
C MET A 653 9.29 -13.58 2.06
N GLY A 654 10.51 -13.16 2.39
CA GLY A 654 10.86 -11.77 2.64
C GLY A 654 12.16 -11.61 3.43
N VAL A 655 12.30 -10.46 4.10
CA VAL A 655 13.43 -10.15 4.99
C VAL A 655 12.97 -9.51 6.30
N THR A 656 13.81 -9.57 7.33
CA THR A 656 13.60 -8.92 8.62
C THR A 656 14.91 -8.48 9.27
N THR A 657 14.91 -7.40 10.04
CA THR A 657 16.03 -7.00 10.92
C THR A 657 15.96 -7.64 12.30
N SER A 658 14.75 -8.00 12.74
CA SER A 658 14.51 -8.61 14.04
C SER A 658 14.96 -10.07 14.07
N TRP A 659 15.24 -10.59 15.26
CA TRP A 659 15.51 -12.04 15.46
C TRP A 659 14.20 -12.83 15.61
N ALA A 660 13.19 -12.40 14.86
CA ALA A 660 11.87 -12.97 14.77
C ALA A 660 11.27 -12.60 13.41
N ALA A 661 10.42 -13.49 12.90
CA ALA A 661 9.83 -13.37 11.58
C ALA A 661 8.38 -13.84 11.57
N MET A 662 7.54 -13.10 10.86
CA MET A 662 6.21 -13.54 10.46
C MET A 662 6.25 -13.99 8.99
N TYR A 663 5.55 -15.08 8.72
CA TYR A 663 5.33 -15.62 7.39
C TYR A 663 3.84 -15.53 7.15
N TYR A 664 3.42 -14.69 6.21
CA TYR A 664 2.03 -14.59 5.83
C TYR A 664 1.82 -15.32 4.54
N ASN A 665 0.78 -16.15 4.50
CA ASN A 665 0.36 -16.85 3.30
C ASN A 665 1.54 -17.61 2.68
N ILE A 666 2.03 -18.67 3.28
CA ILE A 666 3.03 -19.53 2.64
C ILE A 666 2.35 -20.24 1.44
N PRO A 667 2.95 -20.28 0.23
CA PRO A 667 2.30 -20.86 -0.94
C PRO A 667 2.26 -22.37 -0.81
N LEU A 668 1.04 -22.91 -0.92
CA LEU A 668 0.78 -24.32 -0.86
C LEU A 668 0.02 -24.74 -2.11
N GLU A 669 0.50 -25.79 -2.77
CA GLU A 669 -0.30 -26.56 -3.70
C GLU A 669 -1.14 -27.55 -2.91
N LEU A 670 -2.41 -27.21 -2.71
CA LEU A 670 -3.33 -27.95 -1.84
C LEU A 670 -4.15 -28.95 -2.64
N THR A 671 -4.08 -30.22 -2.23
CA THR A 671 -4.95 -31.31 -2.72
C THR A 671 -5.81 -31.91 -1.60
N GLU A 672 -5.55 -31.53 -0.35
CA GLU A 672 -6.22 -31.99 0.85
C GLU A 672 -6.10 -30.92 1.94
N THR A 673 -6.90 -31.03 3.00
CA THR A 673 -6.95 -30.07 4.12
C THR A 673 -5.78 -30.21 5.11
N LYS A 674 -4.65 -30.73 4.63
CA LYS A 674 -3.40 -30.83 5.36
C LYS A 674 -2.21 -30.54 4.45
N ALA A 675 -1.16 -29.96 5.01
CA ALA A 675 0.07 -29.70 4.29
C ALA A 675 1.27 -29.71 5.23
N LYS A 676 2.39 -30.28 4.78
CA LYS A 676 3.66 -30.22 5.50
C LYS A 676 4.53 -29.10 4.96
N VAL A 677 5.03 -28.27 5.87
CA VAL A 677 5.86 -27.09 5.58
C VAL A 677 6.99 -27.01 6.57
N LYS A 678 8.19 -26.68 6.11
CA LYS A 678 9.28 -26.24 7.01
C LYS A 678 9.62 -24.77 6.78
N LEU A 679 10.03 -24.12 7.86
CA LEU A 679 10.40 -22.70 7.90
C LEU A 679 11.92 -22.59 7.95
N GLY A 680 12.47 -21.61 7.24
CA GLY A 680 13.90 -21.40 7.13
C GLY A 680 14.30 -19.96 7.38
N VAL A 681 15.50 -19.76 7.89
CA VAL A 681 16.12 -18.45 8.08
C VAL A 681 17.61 -18.49 7.80
N SER A 682 18.16 -17.40 7.25
CA SER A 682 19.59 -17.21 7.04
C SER A 682 19.98 -15.77 7.38
N ALA A 683 21.25 -15.57 7.73
CA ALA A 683 21.81 -14.25 8.00
C ALA A 683 22.54 -13.72 6.75
N LEU A 684 22.32 -12.44 6.43
CA LEU A 684 22.97 -11.75 5.32
C LEU A 684 24.09 -10.86 5.84
N SER A 685 25.25 -10.90 5.18
CA SER A 685 26.40 -10.03 5.49
C SER A 685 26.06 -8.54 5.37
N LEU A 686 26.87 -7.68 6.01
CA LEU A 686 26.69 -6.22 6.02
C LEU A 686 26.73 -5.59 4.60
N ASP A 687 27.38 -6.24 3.63
CA ASP A 687 27.42 -5.77 2.23
C ASP A 687 26.43 -6.48 1.30
N HIS A 688 25.59 -7.35 1.86
CA HIS A 688 24.56 -8.11 1.18
C HIS A 688 25.07 -9.10 0.12
N LYS A 689 26.38 -9.40 0.08
CA LYS A 689 26.97 -10.28 -0.94
C LYS A 689 27.06 -11.73 -0.54
N THR A 690 27.27 -12.00 0.75
CA THR A 690 27.33 -13.37 1.29
C THR A 690 26.20 -13.64 2.28
N GLU A 691 25.78 -14.89 2.33
CA GLU A 691 24.67 -15.39 3.15
C GLU A 691 25.16 -16.63 3.90
N SER A 692 24.70 -16.81 5.14
CA SER A 692 24.94 -18.03 5.89
C SER A 692 24.24 -19.23 5.23
N ALA A 693 24.52 -20.45 5.70
CA ALA A 693 23.61 -21.56 5.43
C ALA A 693 22.20 -21.24 5.96
N ILE A 694 21.17 -21.78 5.29
CA ILE A 694 19.78 -21.69 5.76
C ILE A 694 19.60 -22.69 6.90
N THR A 695 19.20 -22.21 8.07
CA THR A 695 18.75 -23.04 9.18
C THR A 695 17.26 -23.34 8.96
N TRP A 696 16.89 -24.62 9.00
CA TRP A 696 15.53 -25.08 8.77
C TRP A 696 14.93 -25.69 10.04
N THR A 697 13.62 -25.54 10.21
CA THR A 697 12.85 -26.40 11.10
C THR A 697 12.74 -27.81 10.50
N GLU A 698 12.32 -28.77 11.32
CA GLU A 698 11.66 -29.98 10.81
C GLU A 698 10.37 -29.61 10.05
N PHE A 699 9.83 -30.56 9.27
CA PHE A 699 8.52 -30.37 8.66
C PHE A 699 7.43 -30.30 9.73
N LEU A 700 6.68 -29.20 9.71
CA LEU A 700 5.51 -28.95 10.53
C LEU A 700 4.26 -29.27 9.69
N GLU A 701 3.28 -29.95 10.28
CA GLU A 701 2.02 -30.27 9.60
C GLU A 701 0.95 -29.25 9.95
N ALA A 702 0.33 -28.64 8.95
CA ALA A 702 -0.85 -27.79 9.09
C ALA A 702 -2.11 -28.67 8.98
N THR A 703 -3.01 -28.62 9.98
CA THR A 703 -4.21 -29.47 10.05
C THR A 703 -5.53 -28.71 10.24
N ASP A 704 -5.49 -27.49 10.75
CA ASP A 704 -6.68 -26.69 11.08
C ASP A 704 -7.10 -25.82 9.89
N TYR A 705 -7.47 -26.46 8.79
CA TYR A 705 -7.86 -25.78 7.55
C TYR A 705 -9.18 -25.02 7.71
N ALA A 706 -9.11 -23.69 7.56
CA ALA A 706 -10.28 -22.83 7.48
C ALA A 706 -10.71 -22.70 6.01
N TYR A 707 -11.87 -23.25 5.69
CA TYR A 707 -12.47 -23.13 4.36
C TYR A 707 -12.91 -21.70 4.07
N SER A 708 -12.94 -21.35 2.78
CA SER A 708 -13.60 -20.14 2.29
C SER A 708 -14.92 -20.51 1.63
N ASP A 709 -16.02 -20.03 2.20
CA ASP A 709 -17.38 -20.28 1.68
C ASP A 709 -17.76 -19.35 0.52
N ASP A 710 -16.78 -18.57 0.04
CA ASP A 710 -16.93 -17.65 -1.08
C ASP A 710 -17.21 -18.40 -2.36
N ILE A 711 -17.99 -17.79 -3.24
CA ILE A 711 -18.38 -18.37 -4.52
C ILE A 711 -18.00 -17.46 -5.68
N GLN A 712 -17.87 -18.06 -6.85
CA GLN A 712 -17.52 -17.37 -8.09
C GLN A 712 -18.30 -17.91 -9.29
N ILE A 713 -18.33 -17.07 -10.33
CA ILE A 713 -18.81 -17.42 -11.67
C ILE A 713 -17.74 -17.05 -12.69
N ASN A 714 -17.55 -17.91 -13.69
CA ASN A 714 -16.48 -17.74 -14.69
C ASN A 714 -16.80 -16.69 -15.77
N LYS A 715 -18.04 -16.19 -15.85
CA LYS A 715 -18.48 -15.19 -16.84
C LYS A 715 -19.33 -14.11 -16.20
N LYS A 716 -19.01 -12.84 -16.49
CA LYS A 716 -19.72 -11.64 -16.00
C LYS A 716 -20.84 -11.16 -16.91
N THR A 717 -20.82 -11.55 -18.19
CA THR A 717 -21.86 -11.25 -19.15
C THR A 717 -22.15 -12.52 -19.93
N ILE A 718 -23.36 -13.03 -19.78
CA ILE A 718 -23.79 -14.31 -20.34
C ILE A 718 -24.92 -14.04 -21.32
N LYS A 719 -24.89 -14.72 -22.46
CA LYS A 719 -25.92 -14.65 -23.50
C LYS A 719 -26.90 -15.83 -23.42
N PRO A 720 -28.09 -15.69 -24.01
CA PRO A 720 -29.05 -16.78 -24.10
C PRO A 720 -28.41 -18.08 -24.61
N ASN A 721 -28.60 -19.16 -23.86
CA ASN A 721 -28.06 -20.49 -24.12
C ASN A 721 -26.53 -20.59 -24.12
N GLU A 722 -25.82 -19.61 -23.55
CA GLU A 722 -24.38 -19.68 -23.35
C GLU A 722 -24.04 -20.43 -22.07
N ALA A 723 -23.19 -21.45 -22.16
CA ALA A 723 -22.75 -22.22 -21.00
C ALA A 723 -21.81 -21.41 -20.08
N PHE A 724 -21.90 -21.67 -18.77
CA PHE A 724 -21.07 -21.05 -17.73
C PHE A 724 -20.88 -21.98 -16.52
N GLU A 725 -19.90 -21.69 -15.68
CA GLU A 725 -19.57 -22.44 -14.46
C GLU A 725 -19.78 -21.58 -13.22
N MET A 726 -20.37 -22.19 -12.18
CA MET A 726 -20.41 -21.64 -10.82
C MET A 726 -19.61 -22.56 -9.90
N SER A 727 -18.83 -22.00 -8.98
CA SER A 727 -18.00 -22.80 -8.05
C SER A 727 -17.76 -22.10 -6.73
N TYR A 728 -17.40 -22.87 -5.70
CA TYR A 728 -16.70 -22.31 -4.55
C TYR A 728 -15.32 -21.82 -5.00
N ILE A 729 -14.85 -20.72 -4.42
CA ILE A 729 -13.49 -20.24 -4.70
C ILE A 729 -12.45 -21.15 -4.03
N ASP A 730 -12.81 -21.80 -2.94
CA ASP A 730 -11.98 -22.81 -2.29
C ASP A 730 -12.15 -24.17 -3.00
N PRO A 731 -11.11 -24.68 -3.67
CA PRO A 731 -11.20 -25.94 -4.41
C PRO A 731 -11.36 -27.15 -3.49
N LEU A 732 -11.05 -27.01 -2.19
CA LEU A 732 -11.22 -28.06 -1.19
C LEU A 732 -12.55 -27.96 -0.43
N HIS A 733 -13.36 -26.93 -0.70
CA HIS A 733 -14.68 -26.81 -0.08
C HIS A 733 -15.54 -28.05 -0.33
N GLU A 734 -16.36 -28.43 0.66
CA GLU A 734 -17.31 -29.52 0.50
C GLU A 734 -18.33 -29.24 -0.62
N ASP A 735 -18.95 -30.29 -1.13
CA ASP A 735 -19.97 -30.14 -2.16
C ASP A 735 -21.19 -29.35 -1.66
N GLY A 736 -21.72 -28.48 -2.53
CA GLY A 736 -22.97 -27.77 -2.32
C GLY A 736 -24.01 -28.14 -3.37
N THR A 737 -25.29 -27.92 -3.08
CA THR A 737 -26.39 -27.99 -4.04
C THR A 737 -26.74 -26.60 -4.53
N TRP A 738 -26.55 -26.38 -5.84
CA TRP A 738 -26.71 -25.10 -6.52
C TRP A 738 -28.03 -25.09 -7.28
N LYS A 739 -28.89 -24.11 -7.00
CA LYS A 739 -30.16 -23.90 -7.71
C LYS A 739 -30.23 -22.48 -8.27
N LEU A 740 -30.61 -22.35 -9.53
CA LEU A 740 -30.93 -21.03 -10.12
C LEU A 740 -32.44 -20.86 -10.18
N LEU A 741 -32.92 -19.75 -9.65
CA LEU A 741 -34.33 -19.35 -9.63
C LEU A 741 -34.53 -18.17 -10.58
N ASP A 742 -35.60 -18.22 -11.38
CA ASP A 742 -36.02 -17.08 -12.20
C ASP A 742 -36.71 -15.98 -11.35
N ALA A 743 -37.15 -14.90 -12.00
CA ALA A 743 -37.80 -13.77 -11.35
C ALA A 743 -39.13 -14.11 -10.65
N ASN A 744 -39.76 -15.25 -10.98
CA ASN A 744 -40.98 -15.75 -10.33
C ASN A 744 -40.67 -16.77 -9.21
N GLY A 745 -39.39 -17.06 -8.95
CA GLY A 745 -38.96 -18.07 -7.98
C GLY A 745 -38.97 -19.50 -8.52
N ALA A 746 -39.16 -19.73 -9.82
CA ALA A 746 -39.13 -21.07 -10.40
C ALA A 746 -37.68 -21.55 -10.59
N VAL A 747 -37.39 -22.80 -10.17
CA VAL A 747 -36.06 -23.40 -10.34
C VAL A 747 -35.84 -23.77 -11.81
N VAL A 748 -34.84 -23.16 -12.44
CA VAL A 748 -34.48 -23.37 -13.86
C VAL A 748 -33.21 -24.20 -14.05
N PHE A 749 -32.44 -24.41 -12.99
CA PHE A 749 -31.25 -25.27 -12.98
C PHE A 749 -31.03 -25.85 -11.57
N THR A 750 -30.53 -27.09 -11.49
CA THR A 750 -30.02 -27.69 -10.26
C THR A 750 -28.74 -28.48 -10.55
N GLY A 751 -27.76 -28.42 -9.66
CA GLY A 751 -26.56 -29.25 -9.70
C GLY A 751 -25.94 -29.42 -8.32
N THR A 752 -25.08 -30.43 -8.15
CA THR A 752 -24.38 -30.70 -6.88
C THR A 752 -22.89 -30.87 -7.14
N GLY A 753 -22.06 -30.29 -6.27
CA GLY A 753 -20.61 -30.37 -6.34
C GLY A 753 -19.94 -29.14 -5.73
N ASN A 754 -18.63 -29.16 -5.61
CA ASN A 754 -17.85 -27.95 -5.31
C ASN A 754 -17.81 -26.95 -6.49
N LYS A 755 -18.15 -27.44 -7.69
CA LYS A 755 -18.38 -26.67 -8.93
C LYS A 755 -19.47 -27.33 -9.76
N VAL A 756 -20.25 -26.52 -10.49
CA VAL A 756 -21.33 -26.97 -11.37
C VAL A 756 -21.28 -26.26 -12.72
N GLN A 757 -21.55 -27.03 -13.77
CA GLN A 757 -21.62 -26.55 -15.15
C GLN A 757 -23.08 -26.32 -15.54
N VAL A 758 -23.42 -25.11 -15.98
CA VAL A 758 -24.74 -24.75 -16.48
C VAL A 758 -24.69 -24.76 -18.01
N PRO A 759 -25.46 -25.61 -18.71
CA PRO A 759 -25.45 -25.68 -20.18
C PRO A 759 -25.86 -24.36 -20.87
N GLY A 760 -26.55 -23.48 -20.15
CA GLY A 760 -27.04 -22.18 -20.60
C GLY A 760 -28.50 -21.97 -20.21
N LEU A 761 -28.93 -20.70 -20.12
CA LEU A 761 -30.31 -20.31 -19.82
C LEU A 761 -30.88 -19.50 -20.99
N ALA A 762 -32.13 -19.75 -21.37
CA ALA A 762 -32.72 -19.17 -22.57
C ALA A 762 -33.21 -17.73 -22.40
N ASN A 763 -33.76 -17.38 -21.23
CA ASN A 763 -34.43 -16.10 -21.05
C ASN A 763 -33.46 -15.01 -20.57
N VAL A 764 -33.63 -13.80 -21.10
CA VAL A 764 -32.95 -12.60 -20.61
C VAL A 764 -33.51 -12.23 -19.24
N GLY A 765 -32.63 -11.84 -18.32
CA GLY A 765 -33.00 -11.42 -16.97
C GLY A 765 -31.95 -11.75 -15.92
N SER A 766 -32.30 -11.45 -14.67
CA SER A 766 -31.50 -11.80 -13.50
C SER A 766 -32.05 -13.06 -12.83
N TYR A 767 -31.15 -13.92 -12.38
CA TYR A 767 -31.47 -15.16 -11.69
C TYR A 767 -30.84 -15.17 -10.29
N THR A 768 -31.61 -15.60 -9.30
CA THR A 768 -31.13 -15.77 -7.92
C THR A 768 -30.48 -17.14 -7.79
N LEU A 769 -29.29 -17.19 -7.21
CA LEU A 769 -28.68 -18.45 -6.80
C LEU A 769 -29.14 -18.78 -5.38
N GLN A 770 -29.73 -19.96 -5.20
CA GLN A 770 -29.93 -20.58 -3.90
C GLN A 770 -28.91 -21.72 -3.76
N LEU A 771 -28.03 -21.60 -2.76
CA LEU A 771 -26.96 -22.55 -2.48
C LEU A 771 -27.21 -23.21 -1.12
N VAL A 772 -27.40 -24.53 -1.13
CA VAL A 772 -27.49 -25.34 0.08
C VAL A 772 -26.16 -26.06 0.27
N GLY A 773 -25.43 -25.77 1.34
CA GLY A 773 -24.15 -26.41 1.61
C GLY A 773 -23.54 -25.93 2.92
N ASN A 774 -22.41 -26.51 3.30
CA ASN A 774 -21.71 -26.11 4.52
C ASN A 774 -21.21 -24.66 4.43
N GLU A 775 -21.26 -23.97 5.57
CA GLU A 775 -20.78 -22.61 5.78
C GLU A 775 -20.26 -22.48 7.22
N GLU A 776 -19.22 -21.68 7.42
CA GLU A 776 -18.72 -21.32 8.74
C GLU A 776 -19.68 -20.35 9.45
N THR A 777 -20.30 -20.80 10.53
CA THR A 777 -21.20 -19.96 11.36
C THR A 777 -20.55 -19.62 12.70
N SER A 778 -21.14 -18.70 13.47
CA SER A 778 -20.70 -18.43 14.86
C SER A 778 -20.76 -19.64 15.79
N THR A 779 -21.42 -20.73 15.36
CA THR A 779 -21.53 -22.00 16.09
C THR A 779 -20.78 -23.14 15.41
N GLY A 780 -19.85 -22.81 14.50
CA GLY A 780 -19.06 -23.75 13.69
C GLY A 780 -19.65 -24.00 12.30
N ARG A 781 -18.98 -24.88 11.55
CA ARG A 781 -19.36 -25.27 10.18
C ARG A 781 -20.66 -26.07 10.14
N LYS A 782 -21.68 -25.56 9.45
CA LYS A 782 -23.03 -26.16 9.35
C LYS A 782 -23.60 -26.01 7.95
N GLU A 783 -24.49 -26.93 7.57
CA GLU A 783 -25.26 -26.77 6.33
C GLU A 783 -26.25 -25.61 6.47
N THR A 784 -26.15 -24.64 5.57
CA THR A 784 -27.04 -23.48 5.48
C THR A 784 -27.64 -23.37 4.08
N THR A 785 -28.74 -22.63 3.97
CA THR A 785 -29.27 -22.19 2.66
C THR A 785 -28.97 -20.71 2.50
N ARG A 786 -28.17 -20.37 1.49
CA ARG A 786 -27.78 -19.00 1.17
C ARG A 786 -28.41 -18.57 -0.14
N GLU A 787 -28.94 -17.35 -0.20
CA GLU A 787 -29.50 -16.77 -1.41
C GLU A 787 -28.67 -15.57 -1.88
N PHE A 788 -28.34 -15.58 -3.16
CA PHE A 788 -27.56 -14.54 -3.83
C PHE A 788 -28.41 -13.94 -4.94
N ALA A 789 -29.04 -12.81 -4.64
CA ALA A 789 -29.92 -12.12 -5.58
C ALA A 789 -29.14 -11.66 -6.82
N SER A 790 -29.69 -11.91 -8.01
CA SER A 790 -29.06 -11.54 -9.30
C SER A 790 -27.63 -12.03 -9.45
N PHE A 791 -27.33 -13.25 -8.98
CA PHE A 791 -26.00 -13.85 -9.11
C PHE A 791 -25.64 -14.11 -10.58
N VAL A 792 -26.62 -14.55 -11.38
CA VAL A 792 -26.48 -14.77 -12.83
C VAL A 792 -27.32 -13.74 -13.59
N GLN A 793 -26.73 -13.12 -14.60
CA GLN A 793 -27.40 -12.16 -15.49
C GLN A 793 -27.26 -12.57 -16.94
N ILE A 794 -28.39 -12.87 -17.59
CA ILE A 794 -28.48 -13.18 -19.00
C ILE A 794 -28.93 -11.93 -19.73
N SER A 795 -28.12 -11.44 -20.67
CA SER A 795 -28.39 -10.21 -21.43
C SER A 795 -28.60 -10.51 -22.91
N GLY A 796 -29.37 -9.67 -23.61
CA GLY A 796 -29.61 -9.81 -25.05
C GLY A 796 -28.32 -9.82 -25.87
N LYS A 797 -28.37 -10.33 -27.10
CA LYS A 797 -27.18 -10.37 -27.98
C LYS A 797 -26.86 -8.97 -28.52
N GLU A 798 -27.88 -8.17 -28.73
CA GLU A 798 -27.82 -6.81 -29.27
C GLU A 798 -26.99 -5.83 -28.42
N VAL A 799 -26.86 -6.07 -27.12
CA VAL A 799 -26.03 -5.23 -26.22
C VAL A 799 -24.54 -5.60 -26.24
N GLY A 800 -24.11 -6.52 -27.12
CA GLY A 800 -22.72 -6.99 -27.24
C GLY A 800 -22.36 -8.04 -26.18
N ALA A 801 -21.29 -8.81 -26.38
CA ALA A 801 -20.86 -9.90 -25.49
C ALA A 801 -19.42 -9.72 -25.01
N LEU A 802 -18.97 -10.49 -24.00
CA LEU A 802 -17.53 -10.54 -23.68
C LEU A 802 -16.74 -10.95 -24.94
N PRO A 803 -15.56 -10.42 -25.25
CA PRO A 803 -14.77 -10.97 -26.35
C PRO A 803 -14.36 -12.42 -26.07
N GLU A 804 -14.11 -13.21 -27.11
CA GLU A 804 -13.55 -14.58 -27.01
C GLU A 804 -12.65 -14.84 -28.21
N ILE A 805 -11.39 -15.22 -27.95
CA ILE A 805 -10.40 -15.60 -28.96
C ILE A 805 -10.50 -17.10 -29.20
N LYS A 806 -11.08 -17.47 -30.34
CA LYS A 806 -11.21 -18.87 -30.75
C LYS A 806 -9.87 -19.43 -31.22
N THR A 807 -9.17 -18.70 -32.08
CA THR A 807 -7.87 -19.12 -32.61
C THR A 807 -6.88 -17.97 -32.58
N LEU A 808 -5.60 -18.29 -32.41
CA LEU A 808 -4.48 -17.37 -32.55
C LEU A 808 -3.38 -18.14 -33.28
N THR A 809 -2.93 -17.62 -34.42
CA THR A 809 -1.91 -18.23 -35.27
C THR A 809 -0.79 -17.26 -35.58
N ALA A 810 0.38 -17.80 -35.89
CA ALA A 810 1.53 -17.06 -36.39
C ALA A 810 2.06 -17.77 -37.65
N ASN A 811 2.16 -17.06 -38.78
CA ASN A 811 2.44 -17.62 -40.10
C ASN A 811 1.53 -18.80 -40.49
N GLY A 812 0.29 -18.80 -40.03
CA GLY A 812 -0.69 -19.87 -40.25
C GLY A 812 -0.60 -21.05 -39.27
N GLU A 813 0.41 -21.09 -38.41
CA GLU A 813 0.62 -22.16 -37.44
C GLU A 813 -0.03 -21.86 -36.08
N THR A 814 -0.57 -22.88 -35.41
CA THR A 814 -1.11 -22.79 -34.04
C THR A 814 -0.10 -23.14 -32.96
N SER A 815 1.14 -23.46 -33.36
CA SER A 815 2.23 -23.87 -32.47
C SER A 815 3.46 -22.98 -32.66
N ASN A 816 4.33 -22.94 -31.66
CA ASN A 816 5.48 -22.03 -31.62
C ASN A 816 6.27 -21.98 -32.93
N ILE A 817 6.55 -20.77 -33.42
CA ILE A 817 7.31 -20.52 -34.66
C ILE A 817 8.75 -20.04 -34.39
N GLU A 818 9.62 -20.20 -35.39
CA GLU A 818 10.96 -19.61 -35.44
C GLU A 818 11.02 -18.55 -36.55
N ILE A 819 11.63 -17.39 -36.28
CA ILE A 819 11.83 -16.29 -37.24
C ILE A 819 13.25 -15.71 -37.12
N LYS A 820 13.73 -14.98 -38.13
CA LYS A 820 15.00 -14.23 -38.04
C LYS A 820 14.83 -12.90 -37.31
N VAL A 821 15.93 -12.32 -36.83
CA VAL A 821 15.94 -10.93 -36.34
C VAL A 821 15.41 -10.01 -37.42
N ASN A 822 14.50 -9.10 -37.04
CA ASN A 822 13.79 -8.18 -37.91
C ASN A 822 12.89 -8.84 -38.98
N GLU A 823 12.76 -10.16 -39.02
CA GLU A 823 11.76 -10.84 -39.85
C GLU A 823 10.40 -10.72 -39.16
N ALA A 824 9.40 -10.24 -39.90
CA ALA A 824 8.04 -10.11 -39.37
C ALA A 824 7.29 -11.43 -39.50
N ALA A 825 6.79 -11.95 -38.38
CA ALA A 825 5.77 -13.00 -38.38
C ALA A 825 4.37 -12.39 -38.57
N GLN A 826 3.56 -13.02 -39.42
CA GLN A 826 2.17 -12.66 -39.63
C GLN A 826 1.29 -13.35 -38.59
N PHE A 827 0.85 -12.61 -37.59
CA PHE A 827 -0.14 -13.07 -36.63
C PHE A 827 -1.55 -12.84 -37.16
N ALA A 828 -2.45 -13.77 -36.84
CA ALA A 828 -3.87 -13.66 -37.14
C ALA A 828 -4.71 -14.34 -36.05
N TYR A 829 -5.95 -13.90 -35.90
CA TYR A 829 -6.88 -14.54 -34.97
C TYR A 829 -8.28 -14.64 -35.57
N THR A 830 -9.07 -15.54 -34.99
CA THR A 830 -10.52 -15.55 -35.10
C THR A 830 -11.15 -15.42 -33.73
N GLY A 831 -12.20 -14.63 -33.63
CA GLY A 831 -12.98 -14.42 -32.41
C GLY A 831 -14.45 -14.76 -32.57
N ARG A 832 -15.23 -14.52 -31.51
CA ARG A 832 -16.70 -14.57 -31.58
C ARG A 832 -17.29 -13.21 -31.92
N GLU A 833 -18.53 -13.21 -32.40
CA GLU A 833 -19.33 -11.98 -32.49
C GLU A 833 -19.56 -11.46 -31.06
N ALA A 834 -19.06 -10.25 -30.80
CA ALA A 834 -19.05 -9.64 -29.48
C ALA A 834 -19.48 -8.16 -29.51
N ASP A 835 -19.56 -7.55 -30.68
CA ASP A 835 -20.00 -6.17 -30.83
C ASP A 835 -21.51 -6.00 -30.63
N GLY A 836 -21.92 -4.80 -30.23
CA GLY A 836 -23.32 -4.44 -30.03
C GLY A 836 -23.47 -2.99 -29.56
N SER A 837 -24.64 -2.65 -29.03
CA SER A 837 -24.91 -1.33 -28.45
C SER A 837 -25.98 -1.42 -27.38
N GLY A 838 -25.84 -0.65 -26.31
CA GLY A 838 -26.79 -0.64 -25.21
C GLY A 838 -26.99 0.75 -24.63
N SER A 839 -27.68 0.77 -23.48
CA SER A 839 -27.79 1.95 -22.61
C SER A 839 -26.41 2.49 -22.23
N GLN A 840 -26.32 3.79 -21.97
CA GLN A 840 -25.09 4.44 -21.54
C GLN A 840 -25.08 4.63 -20.01
N GLY A 841 -24.12 4.00 -19.33
CA GLY A 841 -23.91 4.18 -17.90
C GLY A 841 -22.91 5.30 -17.60
N VAL A 842 -23.02 5.89 -16.41
CA VAL A 842 -22.05 6.87 -15.89
C VAL A 842 -21.23 6.23 -14.76
N GLU A 843 -19.91 6.27 -14.86
CA GLU A 843 -19.02 5.78 -13.80
C GLU A 843 -19.02 6.75 -12.61
N LEU A 844 -19.31 6.25 -11.41
CA LEU A 844 -19.36 7.03 -10.18
C LEU A 844 -17.95 7.36 -9.65
N LYS A 845 -17.00 6.43 -9.73
CA LYS A 845 -15.61 6.62 -9.24
C LYS A 845 -15.51 7.17 -7.80
N GLU A 846 -16.35 6.63 -6.91
CA GLU A 846 -16.52 7.09 -5.51
C GLU A 846 -17.15 8.49 -5.33
N GLU A 847 -17.54 9.15 -6.43
CA GLU A 847 -18.24 10.44 -6.42
C GLU A 847 -19.76 10.28 -6.26
N ARG A 848 -20.47 11.42 -6.30
CA ARG A 848 -21.92 11.53 -6.19
C ARG A 848 -22.54 11.82 -7.54
N PHE A 849 -23.56 11.07 -7.94
CA PHE A 849 -24.45 11.53 -9.01
C PHE A 849 -25.72 12.09 -8.37
N GLY A 850 -26.00 13.39 -8.54
CA GLY A 850 -27.12 14.00 -7.83
C GLY A 850 -27.59 15.36 -8.33
N VAL A 851 -28.65 15.83 -7.68
CA VAL A 851 -29.43 17.03 -8.01
C VAL A 851 -29.73 17.83 -6.74
N PRO A 852 -29.69 19.18 -6.77
CA PRO A 852 -30.14 19.99 -5.63
C PRO A 852 -31.60 19.68 -5.27
N ALA A 853 -31.88 19.47 -3.99
CA ALA A 853 -33.19 19.04 -3.51
C ALA A 853 -34.28 20.10 -3.77
N ALA A 854 -33.91 21.38 -3.77
CA ALA A 854 -34.79 22.49 -4.13
C ALA A 854 -35.29 22.39 -5.58
N ASP A 855 -34.43 22.00 -6.53
CA ASP A 855 -34.74 21.99 -7.96
C ASP A 855 -35.79 20.91 -8.31
N ILE A 856 -35.78 19.80 -7.57
CA ILE A 856 -36.76 18.70 -7.70
C ILE A 856 -37.98 18.87 -6.79
N ASN A 857 -38.11 20.01 -6.10
CA ASN A 857 -39.17 20.29 -5.13
C ASN A 857 -39.28 19.20 -4.03
N VAL A 858 -38.16 18.73 -3.50
CA VAL A 858 -38.06 17.77 -2.39
C VAL A 858 -37.44 18.47 -1.19
N VAL A 859 -38.20 19.35 -0.56
CA VAL A 859 -37.79 20.14 0.62
C VAL A 859 -38.91 20.14 1.66
N GLY A 860 -38.54 20.21 2.95
CA GLY A 860 -39.45 20.03 4.07
C GLY A 860 -39.82 18.55 4.32
N ASN A 861 -40.99 18.33 4.92
CA ASN A 861 -41.54 17.00 5.22
C ASN A 861 -42.41 16.50 4.04
N LYS A 862 -41.82 16.45 2.85
CA LYS A 862 -42.52 16.03 1.64
C LYS A 862 -42.13 14.61 1.24
N SER A 863 -43.11 13.75 1.00
CA SER A 863 -42.86 12.39 0.51
C SER A 863 -42.25 12.38 -0.89
N PHE A 864 -41.28 11.50 -1.11
CA PHE A 864 -40.59 11.35 -2.39
C PHE A 864 -40.05 9.93 -2.56
N GLY A 865 -39.75 9.55 -3.81
CA GLY A 865 -39.11 8.29 -4.15
C GLY A 865 -37.87 8.52 -4.98
N VAL A 866 -36.90 7.61 -4.86
CA VAL A 866 -35.67 7.60 -5.65
C VAL A 866 -35.48 6.21 -6.23
N ALA A 867 -35.17 6.09 -7.51
CA ALA A 867 -34.89 4.80 -8.13
C ALA A 867 -33.75 4.92 -9.15
N TYR A 868 -32.93 3.88 -9.28
CA TYR A 868 -31.86 3.82 -10.28
C TYR A 868 -31.32 2.41 -10.44
N TRP A 869 -30.72 2.15 -11.60
CA TRP A 869 -29.88 0.98 -11.82
C TRP A 869 -28.45 1.27 -11.35
N LEU A 870 -27.86 0.32 -10.64
CA LEU A 870 -26.51 0.40 -10.11
C LEU A 870 -25.77 -0.91 -10.38
N LYS A 871 -24.59 -0.83 -10.97
CA LYS A 871 -23.60 -1.92 -10.95
C LYS A 871 -22.48 -1.53 -10.02
N ILE A 872 -22.35 -2.24 -8.90
CA ILE A 872 -21.25 -2.03 -7.95
C ILE A 872 -20.03 -2.75 -8.51
N ASN A 873 -18.96 -2.04 -8.89
CA ASN A 873 -17.75 -2.68 -9.40
C ASN A 873 -16.92 -3.25 -8.26
N LYS A 874 -16.81 -2.50 -7.15
CA LYS A 874 -16.03 -2.84 -5.97
C LYS A 874 -16.59 -2.16 -4.72
N LEU A 875 -16.45 -2.82 -3.58
CA LEU A 875 -16.68 -2.22 -2.27
C LEU A 875 -15.38 -2.08 -1.50
N SER A 876 -15.23 -0.95 -0.82
CA SER A 876 -14.08 -0.67 0.03
C SER A 876 -14.12 -1.52 1.30
N ALA A 877 -12.96 -1.74 1.92
CA ALA A 877 -12.92 -2.22 3.29
C ALA A 877 -13.62 -1.20 4.21
N GLY A 878 -14.48 -1.69 5.11
CA GLY A 878 -15.36 -0.85 5.94
C GLY A 878 -16.77 -0.67 5.34
N SER A 879 -17.42 0.45 5.66
CA SER A 879 -18.77 0.77 5.16
C SER A 879 -18.71 1.65 3.90
N THR A 880 -19.66 1.44 2.98
CA THR A 880 -19.87 2.23 1.76
C THR A 880 -21.25 2.91 1.81
N GLN A 881 -21.32 4.13 1.30
CA GLN A 881 -22.55 4.93 1.23
C GLN A 881 -23.29 4.70 -0.10
N LEU A 882 -24.58 4.37 -0.05
CA LEU A 882 -25.42 4.06 -1.22
C LEU A 882 -26.21 5.25 -1.76
N LEU A 883 -26.81 6.04 -0.86
CA LEU A 883 -27.61 7.23 -1.16
C LEU A 883 -27.20 8.33 -0.20
N SER A 884 -26.92 9.54 -0.69
CA SER A 884 -26.53 10.70 0.11
C SER A 884 -27.54 11.82 -0.05
N VAL A 885 -27.94 12.42 1.08
CA VAL A 885 -28.69 13.67 1.12
C VAL A 885 -27.99 14.57 2.11
N ALA A 886 -27.29 15.60 1.64
CA ALA A 886 -26.48 16.43 2.52
C ALA A 886 -26.31 17.84 1.99
N SER A 887 -26.15 18.80 2.91
CA SER A 887 -25.70 20.16 2.62
C SER A 887 -24.25 20.29 3.08
N LYS A 888 -23.34 20.55 2.14
CA LYS A 888 -21.94 20.87 2.45
C LYS A 888 -21.73 22.34 2.87
N LYS A 889 -22.83 23.07 3.09
CA LYS A 889 -22.83 24.40 3.68
C LYS A 889 -23.16 24.41 5.17
N ASP A 890 -23.60 23.28 5.72
CA ASP A 890 -23.92 23.17 7.14
C ASP A 890 -22.65 23.13 8.01
N GLY A 891 -22.76 23.12 9.34
CA GLY A 891 -21.63 22.81 10.22
C GLY A 891 -21.51 21.31 10.49
N TRP A 892 -20.31 20.84 10.86
CA TRP A 892 -20.13 19.50 11.45
C TRP A 892 -21.11 19.29 12.62
N PRO A 893 -21.77 18.11 12.79
CA PRO A 893 -21.61 16.87 12.02
C PRO A 893 -22.52 16.75 10.78
N LYS A 894 -23.34 17.75 10.45
CA LYS A 894 -24.34 17.66 9.36
C LYS A 894 -23.69 17.50 7.99
N THR A 895 -22.56 18.15 7.78
CA THR A 895 -21.79 18.10 6.53
C THR A 895 -21.34 16.71 6.14
N ASP A 896 -21.04 15.85 7.11
CA ASP A 896 -20.33 14.59 6.85
C ASP A 896 -21.21 13.36 7.05
N TRP A 897 -22.20 13.45 7.92
CA TRP A 897 -23.20 12.40 8.08
C TRP A 897 -24.41 12.62 7.17
N GLY A 898 -24.76 13.88 6.88
CA GLY A 898 -25.94 14.22 6.08
C GLY A 898 -27.27 13.95 6.80
N TRP A 899 -28.33 13.84 6.00
CA TRP A 899 -29.70 13.46 6.37
C TRP A 899 -29.86 11.94 6.42
N ILE A 900 -29.19 11.21 5.52
CA ILE A 900 -29.15 9.73 5.48
C ILE A 900 -27.72 9.23 5.33
N TRP A 901 -27.38 8.17 6.06
CA TRP A 901 -26.16 7.40 5.84
C TRP A 901 -26.41 5.90 5.91
N THR A 902 -25.68 5.16 5.07
CA THR A 902 -25.87 3.72 4.90
C THR A 902 -24.59 2.98 5.26
N SER A 903 -24.71 1.79 5.83
CA SER A 903 -23.57 0.90 6.06
C SER A 903 -23.66 -0.31 5.14
N LEU A 904 -23.22 -0.16 3.90
CA LEU A 904 -22.99 -1.29 3.00
C LEU A 904 -21.58 -1.85 3.25
N ASN A 905 -21.49 -3.07 3.75
CA ASN A 905 -20.22 -3.69 4.09
C ASN A 905 -19.49 -4.21 2.85
N GLN A 906 -18.18 -4.45 2.97
CA GLN A 906 -17.33 -4.94 1.87
C GLN A 906 -17.86 -6.21 1.19
N ASP A 907 -18.54 -7.08 1.94
CA ASP A 907 -19.11 -8.32 1.42
C ASP A 907 -20.46 -8.11 0.71
N GLY A 908 -20.99 -6.89 0.67
CA GLY A 908 -22.28 -6.53 0.07
C GLY A 908 -23.47 -6.57 1.04
N THR A 909 -23.29 -6.99 2.30
CA THR A 909 -24.39 -6.97 3.28
C THR A 909 -24.74 -5.54 3.70
N ILE A 910 -26.02 -5.28 3.92
CA ILE A 910 -26.49 -3.98 4.41
C ILE A 910 -26.64 -4.06 5.92
N GLY A 911 -25.78 -3.34 6.64
CA GLY A 911 -25.87 -3.16 8.08
C GLY A 911 -27.09 -2.32 8.45
N SER A 912 -27.06 -1.03 8.16
CA SER A 912 -28.18 -0.13 8.48
C SER A 912 -28.32 1.05 7.54
N TYR A 913 -29.54 1.57 7.44
CA TYR A 913 -29.85 2.91 6.96
C TYR A 913 -30.22 3.75 8.17
N THR A 914 -29.50 4.85 8.36
CA THR A 914 -29.75 5.76 9.47
C THR A 914 -30.14 7.12 8.94
N PHE A 915 -31.20 7.67 9.52
CA PHE A 915 -31.72 8.99 9.24
C PHE A 915 -31.45 9.90 10.42
N ARG A 916 -31.04 11.14 10.12
CA ARG A 916 -30.87 12.17 11.13
C ARG A 916 -32.21 12.46 11.81
N GLY A 917 -32.22 12.49 13.15
CA GLY A 917 -33.36 12.97 13.94
C GLY A 917 -33.47 14.51 13.90
N THR A 918 -33.60 15.18 15.05
CA THR A 918 -33.54 16.65 15.20
C THR A 918 -32.17 17.32 14.88
N ASP A 919 -32.09 18.65 14.99
CA ASP A 919 -30.84 19.43 14.78
C ASP A 919 -29.88 19.43 16.00
N ALA A 920 -30.15 18.63 17.04
CA ALA A 920 -29.37 18.62 18.28
C ALA A 920 -28.09 17.74 18.20
N THR A 921 -27.08 18.04 19.03
CA THR A 921 -25.82 17.28 19.09
C THR A 921 -25.95 15.86 19.67
N ASN A 922 -26.92 15.62 20.57
CA ASN A 922 -27.19 14.31 21.21
C ASN A 922 -28.52 13.71 20.74
N ASN A 923 -28.68 13.59 19.44
CA ASN A 923 -29.98 13.40 18.83
C ASN A 923 -30.40 11.92 18.67
N LYS A 924 -31.71 11.67 18.67
CA LYS A 924 -32.32 10.36 18.46
C LYS A 924 -32.39 10.08 16.97
N GLU A 925 -31.42 9.34 16.46
CA GLU A 925 -31.43 8.88 15.07
C GLU A 925 -32.43 7.76 14.87
N LEU A 926 -33.10 7.75 13.71
CA LEU A 926 -33.92 6.65 13.25
C LEU A 926 -33.06 5.70 12.43
N GLN A 927 -32.93 4.45 12.86
CA GLN A 927 -32.07 3.46 12.21
C GLN A 927 -32.87 2.22 11.84
N TYR A 928 -32.77 1.81 10.58
CA TYR A 928 -33.31 0.55 10.04
C TYR A 928 -32.17 -0.41 9.73
N THR A 929 -32.29 -1.65 10.18
CA THR A 929 -31.33 -2.72 9.91
C THR A 929 -31.92 -3.69 8.90
N PHE A 930 -31.22 -3.91 7.79
CA PHE A 930 -31.62 -4.82 6.72
C PHE A 930 -30.78 -6.10 6.78
N GLY A 931 -30.83 -6.79 7.92
CA GLY A 931 -29.88 -7.86 8.24
C GLY A 931 -29.88 -9.07 7.28
N ASN A 932 -30.93 -9.22 6.48
CA ASN A 932 -31.08 -10.28 5.48
C ASN A 932 -30.77 -9.80 4.05
N THR A 933 -30.47 -8.52 3.84
CA THR A 933 -30.26 -7.94 2.52
C THR A 933 -28.79 -7.89 2.15
N LYS A 934 -28.49 -8.38 0.95
CA LYS A 934 -27.15 -8.37 0.38
C LYS A 934 -27.20 -7.93 -1.08
N LEU A 935 -26.37 -6.95 -1.43
CA LEU A 935 -26.24 -6.47 -2.81
C LEU A 935 -25.10 -7.21 -3.53
N PRO A 936 -25.30 -7.64 -4.79
CA PRO A 936 -24.25 -8.29 -5.55
C PRO A 936 -23.19 -7.27 -6.01
N VAL A 937 -21.93 -7.66 -5.93
CA VAL A 937 -20.81 -6.92 -6.52
C VAL A 937 -20.52 -7.51 -7.91
N GLY A 938 -20.42 -6.64 -8.91
CA GLY A 938 -20.14 -6.97 -10.30
C GLY A 938 -21.36 -7.08 -11.19
N ASN A 939 -22.58 -7.09 -10.63
CA ASN A 939 -23.84 -7.26 -11.35
C ASN A 939 -24.73 -6.02 -11.23
N TRP A 940 -25.60 -5.82 -12.22
CA TRP A 940 -26.59 -4.74 -12.22
C TRP A 940 -27.73 -5.05 -11.25
N VAL A 941 -28.09 -4.10 -10.40
CA VAL A 941 -29.29 -4.15 -9.55
C VAL A 941 -30.09 -2.87 -9.68
N HIS A 942 -31.40 -3.00 -9.57
CA HIS A 942 -32.28 -1.85 -9.47
C HIS A 942 -32.54 -1.56 -7.99
N LEU A 943 -32.22 -0.35 -7.55
CA LEU A 943 -32.48 0.14 -6.21
C LEU A 943 -33.65 1.11 -6.25
N ALA A 944 -34.59 0.97 -5.32
CA ALA A 944 -35.62 1.98 -5.11
C ALA A 944 -35.84 2.27 -3.62
N TYR A 945 -36.03 3.55 -3.32
CA TYR A 945 -36.22 4.10 -1.99
C TYR A 945 -37.55 4.83 -1.96
N ASN A 946 -38.41 4.49 -1.01
CA ASN A 946 -39.61 5.25 -0.69
C ASN A 946 -39.36 6.02 0.61
N PHE A 947 -39.62 7.32 0.59
CA PHE A 947 -39.54 8.19 1.76
C PHE A 947 -40.90 8.86 1.92
N GLU A 948 -41.60 8.53 3.00
CA GLU A 948 -42.99 8.91 3.16
C GLU A 948 -43.21 9.65 4.47
N TYR A 949 -43.85 10.81 4.36
CA TYR A 949 -44.34 11.61 5.46
C TYR A 949 -45.87 11.53 5.52
N ASP A 950 -46.39 11.36 6.73
CA ASP A 950 -47.83 11.46 6.98
C ASP A 950 -48.27 12.93 7.18
N ALA A 951 -49.56 13.15 7.40
CA ALA A 951 -50.11 14.49 7.61
C ALA A 951 -49.60 15.20 8.88
N SER A 952 -49.04 14.45 9.84
CA SER A 952 -48.42 15.01 11.06
C SER A 952 -46.94 15.35 10.86
N GLY A 953 -46.36 14.97 9.72
CA GLY A 953 -44.93 15.12 9.45
C GLY A 953 -44.08 14.00 10.02
N ALA A 954 -44.68 12.91 10.50
CA ALA A 954 -43.96 11.71 10.91
C ALA A 954 -43.51 10.94 9.67
N PHE A 955 -42.37 10.26 9.75
CA PHE A 955 -41.60 9.70 8.64
C PHE A 955 -41.56 8.17 8.68
N ARG A 956 -41.62 7.54 7.51
CA ARG A 956 -41.22 6.14 7.30
C ARG A 956 -40.44 5.98 6.00
N SER A 957 -39.75 4.85 5.85
CA SER A 957 -39.05 4.54 4.61
C SER A 957 -39.12 3.05 4.27
N ASP A 958 -39.21 2.75 2.98
CA ASP A 958 -39.09 1.42 2.43
C ASP A 958 -37.91 1.36 1.44
N PHE A 959 -37.26 0.20 1.37
CA PHE A 959 -36.15 -0.07 0.46
C PHE A 959 -36.44 -1.31 -0.38
N TYR A 960 -36.09 -1.24 -1.67
CA TYR A 960 -36.36 -2.30 -2.65
C TYR A 960 -35.10 -2.63 -3.44
N VAL A 961 -34.89 -3.92 -3.67
CA VAL A 961 -33.83 -4.45 -4.55
C VAL A 961 -34.51 -5.30 -5.62
N ASN A 962 -34.30 -4.93 -6.89
CA ASN A 962 -34.92 -5.57 -8.05
C ASN A 962 -36.44 -5.75 -7.92
N GLY A 963 -37.10 -4.74 -7.37
CA GLY A 963 -38.55 -4.72 -7.22
C GLY A 963 -39.11 -5.47 -6.01
N ILE A 964 -38.24 -6.13 -5.23
CA ILE A 964 -38.61 -6.84 -4.01
C ILE A 964 -38.36 -5.94 -2.81
N LYS A 965 -39.40 -5.71 -1.99
CA LYS A 965 -39.30 -4.97 -0.74
C LYS A 965 -38.41 -5.72 0.23
N GLN A 966 -37.41 -5.03 0.77
CA GLN A 966 -36.47 -5.58 1.73
C GLN A 966 -37.04 -5.50 3.15
N GLU A 967 -36.81 -6.54 3.93
CA GLU A 967 -37.29 -6.63 5.31
C GLU A 967 -36.40 -5.81 6.26
N VAL A 968 -37.02 -4.95 7.06
CA VAL A 968 -36.37 -4.33 8.21
C VAL A 968 -36.38 -5.35 9.35
N THR A 969 -35.25 -6.01 9.61
CA THR A 969 -35.15 -7.06 10.62
C THR A 969 -35.14 -6.47 12.04
N LYS A 970 -34.61 -5.26 12.18
CA LYS A 970 -34.61 -4.49 13.43
C LYS A 970 -34.64 -2.99 13.15
N TRP A 971 -35.13 -2.20 14.09
CA TRP A 971 -35.04 -0.75 14.03
C TRP A 971 -34.94 -0.12 15.42
N LYS A 972 -34.52 1.14 15.49
CA LYS A 972 -34.59 1.98 16.70
C LYS A 972 -34.74 3.44 16.35
N HIS A 973 -35.24 4.22 17.30
CA HIS A 973 -35.36 5.67 17.17
C HIS A 973 -34.89 6.33 18.48
N GLY A 974 -33.56 6.40 18.63
CA GLY A 974 -32.94 6.42 19.95
C GLY A 974 -33.29 5.19 20.81
N GLY A 975 -32.59 5.01 21.94
CA GLY A 975 -32.90 3.92 22.88
C GLY A 975 -32.65 2.50 22.33
N ALA A 976 -33.47 1.54 22.78
CA ALA A 976 -33.31 0.11 22.50
C ALA A 976 -33.84 -0.33 21.13
N GLU A 977 -33.28 -1.41 20.57
CA GLU A 977 -33.72 -2.04 19.33
C GLU A 977 -35.11 -2.69 19.45
N LYS A 978 -35.89 -2.62 18.36
CA LYS A 978 -37.22 -3.21 18.20
C LYS A 978 -37.25 -4.13 16.98
N THR A 979 -38.05 -5.19 17.03
CA THR A 979 -38.29 -6.15 15.94
C THR A 979 -39.74 -6.11 15.43
N THR A 980 -40.57 -5.22 15.97
CA THR A 980 -41.93 -5.01 15.48
C THR A 980 -41.90 -4.32 14.12
N PRO A 981 -42.94 -4.45 13.29
CA PRO A 981 -43.08 -3.66 12.07
C PRO A 981 -42.89 -2.16 12.33
N VAL A 982 -42.21 -1.48 11.41
CA VAL A 982 -41.92 -0.04 11.52
C VAL A 982 -43.18 0.77 11.18
N GLY A 983 -43.52 1.72 12.04
CA GLY A 983 -44.60 2.70 11.83
C GLY A 983 -44.09 4.03 11.27
N PHE A 984 -44.90 5.08 11.35
CA PHE A 984 -44.45 6.45 11.14
C PHE A 984 -43.82 6.99 12.44
N GLU A 985 -42.64 7.60 12.34
CA GLU A 985 -41.85 8.12 13.47
C GLU A 985 -41.67 9.64 13.36
N SER A 986 -41.92 10.38 14.46
CA SER A 986 -41.72 11.84 14.51
C SER A 986 -40.24 12.23 14.54
N ASP A 987 -39.93 13.51 14.61
CA ASP A 987 -38.58 14.04 14.93
C ASP A 987 -37.43 13.64 13.98
N VAL A 988 -37.73 13.20 12.75
CA VAL A 988 -36.76 13.06 11.67
C VAL A 988 -36.49 14.43 11.02
N TYR A 989 -35.22 14.73 10.75
CA TYR A 989 -34.81 16.02 10.19
C TYR A 989 -35.52 16.28 8.86
N ALA A 990 -35.95 17.51 8.63
CA ALA A 990 -36.53 17.90 7.34
C ALA A 990 -35.43 18.15 6.30
N ILE A 991 -35.70 17.85 5.03
CA ILE A 991 -34.77 18.17 3.94
C ILE A 991 -34.77 19.69 3.71
N THR A 992 -33.58 20.30 3.63
CA THR A 992 -33.42 21.75 3.46
C THR A 992 -33.05 22.12 2.02
N ASN A 993 -33.23 23.40 1.66
CA ASN A 993 -32.90 23.90 0.32
C ASN A 993 -31.41 23.76 -0.04
N GLY A 994 -30.52 23.67 0.95
CA GLY A 994 -29.08 23.52 0.74
C GLY A 994 -28.62 22.10 0.47
N MET A 995 -29.53 21.11 0.57
CA MET A 995 -29.18 19.70 0.40
C MET A 995 -29.16 19.28 -1.06
N VAL A 996 -28.26 18.35 -1.38
CA VAL A 996 -28.19 17.66 -2.67
C VAL A 996 -28.62 16.20 -2.46
N LEU A 997 -29.57 15.73 -3.25
CA LEU A 997 -29.99 14.33 -3.33
C LEU A 997 -29.10 13.61 -4.33
N ALA A 998 -28.39 12.57 -3.91
CA ALA A 998 -27.44 11.88 -4.77
C ALA A 998 -27.38 10.36 -4.52
N ALA A 999 -27.12 9.59 -5.58
CA ALA A 999 -26.62 8.23 -5.48
C ALA A 999 -25.10 8.26 -5.23
N GLY A 1000 -24.64 7.43 -4.28
CA GLY A 1000 -23.23 7.33 -3.89
C GLY A 1000 -22.69 8.52 -3.07
N GLY A 1001 -21.38 8.75 -3.18
CA GLY A 1001 -20.62 9.74 -2.41
C GLY A 1001 -20.07 9.28 -1.08
N THR A 1002 -19.09 10.00 -0.54
CA THR A 1002 -18.53 9.74 0.80
C THR A 1002 -19.39 10.32 1.93
N ALA A 1003 -19.31 9.70 3.11
CA ALA A 1003 -19.83 10.18 4.38
C ALA A 1003 -18.84 9.84 5.50
N HIS A 1004 -19.02 10.34 6.73
CA HIS A 1004 -18.10 10.04 7.82
C HIS A 1004 -17.95 8.51 8.04
N GLY A 1005 -16.69 8.04 8.03
CA GLY A 1005 -16.35 6.62 8.14
C GLY A 1005 -16.83 5.75 6.97
N ARG A 1006 -17.26 6.34 5.84
CA ARG A 1006 -17.87 5.63 4.70
C ARG A 1006 -17.26 6.04 3.37
N ALA A 1007 -16.84 5.03 2.61
CA ALA A 1007 -16.37 5.22 1.25
C ALA A 1007 -17.53 5.54 0.28
N GLY A 1008 -17.21 6.17 -0.84
CA GLY A 1008 -18.13 6.30 -1.97
C GLY A 1008 -18.21 5.00 -2.78
N ILE A 1009 -19.15 4.94 -3.72
CA ILE A 1009 -19.36 3.76 -4.57
C ILE A 1009 -18.39 3.80 -5.75
N ASP A 1010 -17.54 2.78 -5.87
CA ASP A 1010 -16.94 2.41 -7.16
C ASP A 1010 -17.95 1.55 -7.94
N GLY A 1011 -18.62 2.17 -8.91
CA GLY A 1011 -19.70 1.54 -9.65
C GLY A 1011 -20.18 2.38 -10.84
N VAL A 1012 -21.18 1.88 -11.54
CA VAL A 1012 -21.83 2.50 -12.69
C VAL A 1012 -23.30 2.71 -12.38
N ILE A 1013 -23.81 3.92 -12.61
CA ILE A 1013 -25.22 4.27 -12.47
C ILE A 1013 -25.90 4.40 -13.83
N ASP A 1014 -27.17 4.04 -13.91
CA ASP A 1014 -28.01 4.20 -15.09
C ASP A 1014 -29.48 4.51 -14.68
N ASN A 1015 -30.20 5.24 -15.53
CA ASN A 1015 -31.60 5.67 -15.33
C ASN A 1015 -31.90 6.21 -13.91
N PHE A 1016 -31.28 7.32 -13.51
CA PHE A 1016 -31.57 7.97 -12.22
C PHE A 1016 -32.94 8.63 -12.22
N GLN A 1017 -33.78 8.31 -11.24
CA GLN A 1017 -35.19 8.70 -11.17
C GLN A 1017 -35.51 9.34 -9.82
N VAL A 1018 -36.31 10.41 -9.87
CA VAL A 1018 -36.89 11.06 -8.70
C VAL A 1018 -38.40 11.18 -8.88
N TRP A 1019 -39.14 10.74 -7.87
CA TRP A 1019 -40.60 10.81 -7.77
C TRP A 1019 -40.94 11.83 -6.68
N ASN A 1020 -41.81 12.79 -6.98
CA ASN A 1020 -42.17 13.86 -6.03
C ASN A 1020 -43.35 13.49 -5.12
N ARG A 1021 -43.55 12.19 -4.93
CA ARG A 1021 -44.56 11.55 -4.06
C ARG A 1021 -43.99 10.23 -3.51
N ALA A 1022 -44.67 9.67 -2.50
CA ALA A 1022 -44.41 8.28 -2.11
C ALA A 1022 -44.68 7.33 -3.29
N ILE A 1023 -43.85 6.30 -3.42
CA ILE A 1023 -43.92 5.31 -4.50
C ILE A 1023 -44.55 4.00 -4.01
N THR A 1024 -45.37 3.39 -4.85
CA THR A 1024 -46.03 2.10 -4.59
C THR A 1024 -45.20 0.93 -5.12
N ASN A 1025 -45.55 -0.30 -4.73
CA ASN A 1025 -44.93 -1.50 -5.32
C ASN A 1025 -45.06 -1.54 -6.86
N ALA A 1026 -46.17 -1.03 -7.42
CA ALA A 1026 -46.37 -0.96 -8.88
C ALA A 1026 -45.46 0.09 -9.53
N ASP A 1027 -45.22 1.23 -8.86
CA ASP A 1027 -44.25 2.23 -9.32
C ASP A 1027 -42.84 1.64 -9.33
N VAL A 1028 -42.46 0.89 -8.29
CA VAL A 1028 -41.15 0.21 -8.24
C VAL A 1028 -41.00 -0.77 -9.40
N GLN A 1029 -42.01 -1.61 -9.67
CA GLN A 1029 -41.99 -2.52 -10.82
C GLN A 1029 -41.93 -1.79 -12.16
N THR A 1030 -42.48 -0.57 -12.23
CA THR A 1030 -42.43 0.27 -13.42
C THR A 1030 -41.06 0.91 -13.61
N SER A 1031 -40.43 1.39 -12.54
CA SER A 1031 -39.12 2.06 -12.55
C SER A 1031 -37.96 1.19 -13.05
N MET A 1032 -38.10 -0.14 -12.96
CA MET A 1032 -37.14 -1.11 -13.50
C MET A 1032 -37.17 -1.22 -15.03
N LYS A 1033 -38.28 -0.84 -15.67
CA LYS A 1033 -38.48 -1.06 -17.11
C LYS A 1033 -37.80 0.04 -17.92
N THR A 1034 -37.78 -0.15 -19.23
CA THR A 1034 -37.44 0.94 -20.16
C THR A 1034 -38.51 2.03 -20.06
N LEU A 1035 -38.11 3.23 -19.61
CA LEU A 1035 -38.98 4.40 -19.55
C LEU A 1035 -38.74 5.27 -20.77
N LYS A 1036 -39.80 5.53 -21.55
CA LYS A 1036 -39.74 6.40 -22.73
C LYS A 1036 -40.17 7.81 -22.34
N LYS A 1037 -39.45 8.82 -22.81
CA LYS A 1037 -39.70 10.24 -22.52
C LYS A 1037 -41.13 10.69 -22.84
N GLU A 1038 -41.75 10.05 -23.81
CA GLU A 1038 -43.05 10.35 -24.40
C GLU A 1038 -44.20 9.68 -23.64
N ALA A 1039 -43.87 8.75 -22.74
CA ALA A 1039 -44.83 7.92 -22.01
C ALA A 1039 -44.32 7.63 -20.58
N LEU A 1040 -43.94 8.69 -19.86
CA LEU A 1040 -43.46 8.56 -18.48
C LEU A 1040 -44.61 8.29 -17.50
N PRO A 1041 -44.39 7.49 -16.44
CA PRO A 1041 -45.41 7.20 -15.43
C PRO A 1041 -45.86 8.44 -14.65
N GLU A 1042 -47.11 8.42 -14.18
CA GLU A 1042 -47.67 9.50 -13.36
C GLU A 1042 -46.93 9.64 -12.03
N GLY A 1043 -46.48 10.86 -11.71
CA GLY A 1043 -45.73 11.17 -10.48
C GLY A 1043 -44.22 11.01 -10.55
N LEU A 1044 -43.67 10.56 -11.69
CA LEU A 1044 -42.23 10.65 -11.97
C LEU A 1044 -41.88 12.11 -12.26
N ALA A 1045 -41.09 12.72 -11.37
CA ALA A 1045 -40.76 14.14 -11.46
C ALA A 1045 -39.64 14.40 -12.46
N ALA A 1046 -38.56 13.61 -12.35
CA ALA A 1046 -37.36 13.74 -13.17
C ALA A 1046 -36.72 12.37 -13.41
N LEU A 1047 -36.32 12.12 -14.65
CA LEU A 1047 -35.55 10.96 -15.10
C LEU A 1047 -34.33 11.44 -15.88
N TRP A 1048 -33.16 10.91 -15.55
CA TRP A 1048 -31.93 11.09 -16.30
C TRP A 1048 -31.51 9.75 -16.90
N THR A 1049 -31.63 9.62 -18.22
CA THR A 1049 -31.34 8.37 -18.95
C THR A 1049 -29.90 8.21 -19.38
N PHE A 1050 -29.11 9.29 -19.36
CA PHE A 1050 -27.72 9.36 -19.84
C PHE A 1050 -27.51 9.06 -21.34
N GLU A 1051 -28.55 8.76 -22.11
CA GLU A 1051 -28.46 8.54 -23.55
C GLU A 1051 -28.00 9.80 -24.33
N ASP A 1052 -28.28 10.99 -23.78
CA ASP A 1052 -27.73 12.25 -24.26
C ASP A 1052 -26.43 12.59 -23.51
N LYS A 1053 -25.44 13.13 -24.23
CA LYS A 1053 -24.19 13.62 -23.62
C LYS A 1053 -24.47 14.77 -22.66
N ALA A 1054 -23.64 14.87 -21.61
CA ALA A 1054 -23.71 15.98 -20.68
C ALA A 1054 -23.35 17.30 -21.36
N ALA A 1055 -24.02 18.37 -20.95
CA ALA A 1055 -23.69 19.75 -21.30
C ALA A 1055 -23.23 20.48 -20.03
N ASP A 1056 -22.06 21.12 -20.08
CA ASP A 1056 -21.42 21.74 -18.91
C ASP A 1056 -21.36 20.81 -17.70
N LYS A 1057 -20.94 19.55 -17.93
CA LYS A 1057 -20.80 18.46 -16.93
C LYS A 1057 -22.12 17.97 -16.30
N LYS A 1058 -23.27 18.40 -16.83
CA LYS A 1058 -24.59 18.09 -16.28
C LYS A 1058 -25.51 17.47 -17.33
N PHE A 1059 -26.45 16.66 -16.86
CA PHE A 1059 -27.51 16.04 -17.64
C PHE A 1059 -28.83 16.72 -17.34
N LYS A 1060 -29.65 16.95 -18.36
CA LYS A 1060 -31.02 17.47 -18.19
C LYS A 1060 -31.99 16.32 -17.99
N SER A 1061 -32.90 16.47 -17.02
CA SER A 1061 -33.96 15.50 -16.81
C SER A 1061 -35.04 15.58 -17.89
N VAL A 1062 -35.74 14.46 -18.07
CA VAL A 1062 -37.06 14.38 -18.70
C VAL A 1062 -38.11 14.04 -17.64
N GLY A 1063 -39.35 14.53 -17.77
CA GLY A 1063 -40.38 14.37 -16.75
C GLY A 1063 -41.26 15.61 -16.62
N THR A 1064 -41.96 15.71 -15.49
CA THR A 1064 -42.73 16.93 -15.15
C THR A 1064 -41.82 18.11 -14.79
N LEU A 1065 -40.56 17.84 -14.42
CA LEU A 1065 -39.52 18.82 -14.17
C LEU A 1065 -38.35 18.64 -15.15
N THR A 1066 -37.80 19.76 -15.63
CA THR A 1066 -36.58 19.81 -16.46
C THR A 1066 -35.48 20.52 -15.67
N VAL A 1067 -34.62 19.73 -15.02
CA VAL A 1067 -33.58 20.21 -14.10
C VAL A 1067 -32.26 19.51 -14.36
N ASP A 1068 -31.16 20.15 -13.95
CA ASP A 1068 -29.81 19.65 -14.17
C ASP A 1068 -29.37 18.74 -12.99
N ALA A 1069 -28.77 17.60 -13.30
CA ALA A 1069 -28.06 16.74 -12.35
C ALA A 1069 -26.70 16.35 -12.91
N GLY A 1070 -25.77 15.94 -12.06
CA GLY A 1070 -24.44 15.57 -12.53
C GLY A 1070 -23.59 14.85 -11.50
N LEU A 1071 -22.46 14.35 -11.98
CA LEU A 1071 -21.41 13.85 -11.13
C LEU A 1071 -20.76 15.02 -10.40
N HIS A 1072 -20.59 14.94 -9.10
CA HIS A 1072 -20.01 16.03 -8.31
C HIS A 1072 -19.23 15.56 -7.09
N ASN A 1073 -18.30 16.41 -6.69
CA ASN A 1073 -17.62 16.38 -5.41
C ASN A 1073 -17.68 17.75 -4.75
N TYR A 1074 -16.89 17.95 -3.69
CA TYR A 1074 -16.88 19.21 -2.96
C TYR A 1074 -15.46 19.74 -2.78
N VAL A 1075 -15.27 21.00 -3.10
CA VAL A 1075 -14.04 21.74 -2.81
C VAL A 1075 -14.20 22.38 -1.43
N ALA A 1076 -13.26 22.12 -0.53
CA ALA A 1076 -13.31 22.63 0.84
C ALA A 1076 -13.47 24.16 0.88
N SER A 1077 -14.41 24.65 1.68
CA SER A 1077 -14.73 26.08 1.79
C SER A 1077 -15.35 26.41 3.15
N GLY A 1078 -14.54 26.60 4.18
CA GLY A 1078 -15.01 27.00 5.51
C GLY A 1078 -14.51 26.11 6.64
N GLY A 1079 -15.39 25.85 7.61
CA GLY A 1079 -15.13 24.97 8.76
C GLY A 1079 -15.02 23.49 8.37
N GLU A 1080 -14.79 22.64 9.36
CA GLU A 1080 -14.66 21.19 9.17
C GLU A 1080 -15.83 20.61 8.37
N GLY A 1081 -15.52 19.87 7.31
CA GLY A 1081 -16.51 19.22 6.43
C GLY A 1081 -17.21 20.13 5.40
N GLN A 1082 -17.04 21.46 5.48
CA GLN A 1082 -17.72 22.41 4.59
C GLN A 1082 -17.08 22.51 3.20
N GLY A 1083 -17.91 22.70 2.17
CA GLY A 1083 -17.44 22.82 0.80
C GLY A 1083 -18.42 23.48 -0.17
N ASN A 1084 -17.92 23.79 -1.36
CA ASN A 1084 -18.69 24.17 -2.53
C ASN A 1084 -18.85 22.96 -3.45
N ILE A 1085 -20.03 22.79 -4.05
CA ILE A 1085 -20.21 21.78 -5.09
C ILE A 1085 -19.26 22.04 -6.25
N ASN A 1086 -18.61 20.98 -6.72
CA ASN A 1086 -17.76 21.00 -7.90
C ASN A 1086 -18.23 19.90 -8.84
N TRP A 1087 -18.76 20.30 -10.00
CA TRP A 1087 -19.22 19.37 -11.03
C TRP A 1087 -18.02 18.72 -11.71
N VAL A 1088 -18.09 17.40 -11.85
CA VAL A 1088 -17.06 16.53 -12.40
C VAL A 1088 -17.50 16.06 -13.78
N GLU A 1089 -16.56 16.01 -14.73
CA GLU A 1089 -16.83 15.50 -16.07
C GLU A 1089 -17.20 14.00 -16.00
N PRO A 1090 -18.37 13.58 -16.51
CA PRO A 1090 -18.77 12.18 -16.47
C PRO A 1090 -17.88 11.33 -17.39
N THR A 1091 -17.52 10.14 -16.92
CA THR A 1091 -16.97 9.08 -17.77
C THR A 1091 -18.06 8.07 -18.10
N TYR A 1092 -18.19 7.72 -19.37
CA TYR A 1092 -19.24 6.83 -19.88
C TYR A 1092 -18.74 5.40 -20.03
N THR A 1093 -19.62 4.44 -19.81
CA THR A 1093 -19.38 3.01 -20.05
C THR A 1093 -20.69 2.30 -20.44
N SER A 1094 -20.63 1.01 -20.70
CA SER A 1094 -21.84 0.21 -20.97
C SER A 1094 -22.79 0.27 -19.78
N GLY A 1095 -24.02 0.70 -20.03
CA GLY A 1095 -25.10 0.82 -19.06
C GLY A 1095 -25.79 -0.51 -18.75
N CYS A 1096 -26.97 -0.39 -18.12
CA CYS A 1096 -27.76 -1.54 -17.71
C CYS A 1096 -28.30 -2.30 -18.94
N PRO A 1097 -28.06 -3.61 -19.07
CA PRO A 1097 -28.46 -4.38 -20.26
C PRO A 1097 -29.96 -4.73 -20.28
N PHE A 1098 -30.72 -4.39 -19.23
CA PHE A 1098 -32.14 -4.72 -19.11
C PHE A 1098 -33.09 -3.58 -19.49
N ILE A 1099 -32.52 -2.45 -19.91
CA ILE A 1099 -33.25 -1.28 -20.41
C ILE A 1099 -32.81 -1.00 -21.85
N ALA A 1100 -33.70 -0.43 -22.66
CA ALA A 1100 -33.37 -0.08 -24.02
C ALA A 1100 -32.50 1.17 -24.05
N GLY A 1101 -31.48 1.13 -24.91
CA GLY A 1101 -30.59 2.24 -25.22
C GLY A 1101 -29.65 1.84 -26.34
N THR A 1102 -29.11 2.83 -27.04
CA THR A 1102 -28.12 2.61 -28.12
C THR A 1102 -27.00 3.64 -28.08
N ALA A 1103 -27.01 4.55 -27.11
CA ALA A 1103 -26.05 5.64 -27.02
C ALA A 1103 -24.62 5.14 -26.77
N PHE A 1104 -24.45 3.96 -26.15
CA PHE A 1104 -23.13 3.39 -25.89
C PHE A 1104 -22.83 2.23 -26.85
N PRO A 1105 -21.88 2.39 -27.79
CA PRO A 1105 -21.41 1.31 -28.63
C PRO A 1105 -20.49 0.37 -27.85
N VAL A 1106 -20.77 -0.92 -27.89
CA VAL A 1106 -19.88 -1.99 -27.40
C VAL A 1106 -19.09 -2.48 -28.60
N THR A 1107 -17.88 -1.95 -28.78
CA THR A 1107 -17.00 -2.29 -29.89
C THR A 1107 -15.74 -2.97 -29.38
N THR A 1108 -15.40 -4.09 -30.01
CA THR A 1108 -14.24 -4.90 -29.67
C THR A 1108 -13.02 -4.42 -30.44
N THR A 1109 -11.97 -4.15 -29.69
CA THR A 1109 -10.67 -3.75 -30.23
C THR A 1109 -9.64 -4.85 -29.98
N ALA A 1110 -8.78 -5.07 -30.97
CA ALA A 1110 -7.64 -5.97 -30.86
C ALA A 1110 -6.38 -5.19 -30.50
N SER A 1111 -5.78 -5.53 -29.37
CA SER A 1111 -4.48 -5.02 -28.95
C SER A 1111 -3.46 -6.14 -28.99
N TRP A 1112 -2.32 -5.87 -29.61
CA TRP A 1112 -1.19 -6.77 -29.69
C TRP A 1112 -0.08 -6.23 -28.79
N THR A 1113 0.41 -7.06 -27.89
CA THR A 1113 1.54 -6.72 -27.03
C THR A 1113 2.62 -7.77 -27.20
N ALA A 1114 3.84 -7.31 -27.47
CA ALA A 1114 5.00 -8.16 -27.63
C ALA A 1114 6.23 -7.35 -27.20
N LYS A 1115 6.90 -7.81 -26.15
CA LYS A 1115 8.05 -7.08 -25.60
C LYS A 1115 9.19 -7.05 -26.62
N LYS A 1116 9.84 -5.89 -26.77
CA LYS A 1116 11.00 -5.69 -27.66
C LYS A 1116 10.67 -6.00 -29.13
N ALA A 1117 9.41 -5.85 -29.51
CA ALA A 1117 8.91 -6.09 -30.85
C ALA A 1117 8.50 -4.79 -31.55
N THR A 1118 8.67 -4.74 -32.86
CA THR A 1118 8.00 -3.80 -33.74
C THR A 1118 6.70 -4.44 -34.22
N ILE A 1119 5.57 -3.84 -33.87
CA ILE A 1119 4.24 -4.27 -34.29
C ILE A 1119 3.78 -3.32 -35.41
N THR A 1120 3.45 -3.88 -36.57
CA THR A 1120 2.99 -3.14 -37.77
C THR A 1120 1.74 -3.81 -38.33
N ASP A 1121 1.00 -3.09 -39.17
CA ASP A 1121 -0.21 -3.58 -39.85
C ASP A 1121 -1.25 -4.21 -38.88
N ALA A 1122 -1.29 -3.75 -37.63
CA ALA A 1122 -2.24 -4.23 -36.63
C ALA A 1122 -3.66 -3.76 -37.02
N THR A 1123 -4.53 -4.73 -37.29
CA THR A 1123 -5.93 -4.53 -37.67
C THR A 1123 -6.79 -5.58 -36.98
N GLY A 1124 -8.05 -5.29 -36.72
CA GLY A 1124 -8.96 -6.30 -36.22
C GLY A 1124 -10.26 -5.76 -35.64
N ASN A 1125 -11.26 -6.64 -35.60
CA ASN A 1125 -12.55 -6.45 -34.94
C ASN A 1125 -12.83 -7.64 -33.99
N ASP A 1126 -14.06 -7.80 -33.52
CA ASP A 1126 -14.48 -8.91 -32.67
C ASP A 1126 -14.24 -10.30 -33.29
N GLN A 1127 -14.42 -10.43 -34.60
CA GLN A 1127 -14.41 -11.74 -35.28
C GLN A 1127 -13.06 -12.10 -35.93
N ALA A 1128 -12.27 -11.13 -36.38
CA ALA A 1128 -11.00 -11.40 -37.06
C ALA A 1128 -10.06 -10.20 -37.01
N GLY A 1129 -8.76 -10.49 -37.08
CA GLY A 1129 -7.74 -9.46 -37.20
C GLY A 1129 -6.35 -10.06 -37.34
N SER A 1130 -5.36 -9.19 -37.52
CA SER A 1130 -4.00 -9.57 -37.81
C SER A 1130 -2.99 -8.50 -37.40
N ALA A 1131 -1.73 -8.89 -37.22
CA ALA A 1131 -0.61 -7.98 -37.03
C ALA A 1131 0.68 -8.60 -37.55
N LYS A 1132 1.63 -7.77 -37.99
CA LYS A 1132 3.00 -8.16 -38.29
C LYS A 1132 3.90 -7.81 -37.12
N ILE A 1133 4.60 -8.81 -36.59
CA ILE A 1133 5.42 -8.64 -35.39
C ILE A 1133 6.83 -9.12 -35.68
N ALA A 1134 7.80 -8.22 -35.53
CA ALA A 1134 9.22 -8.48 -35.73
C ALA A 1134 9.99 -8.12 -34.45
N PHE A 1135 11.09 -8.81 -34.17
CA PHE A 1135 11.90 -8.56 -32.98
C PHE A 1135 13.31 -8.16 -33.38
N ALA A 1136 13.84 -7.11 -32.74
CA ALA A 1136 15.14 -6.53 -33.08
C ALA A 1136 16.33 -7.24 -32.42
N LYS A 1137 16.08 -8.16 -31.49
CA LYS A 1137 17.10 -8.89 -30.72
C LYS A 1137 16.79 -10.38 -30.70
N ASP A 1138 17.82 -11.18 -30.46
CA ASP A 1138 17.66 -12.62 -30.33
C ASP A 1138 16.96 -12.97 -29.02
N GLY A 1139 16.04 -13.93 -29.06
CA GLY A 1139 15.34 -14.38 -27.87
C GLY A 1139 14.11 -15.24 -28.13
N THR A 1140 13.49 -15.64 -27.02
CA THR A 1140 12.13 -16.18 -26.98
C THR A 1140 11.22 -15.06 -26.50
N TYR A 1141 10.16 -14.80 -27.25
CA TYR A 1141 9.23 -13.71 -26.98
C TYR A 1141 7.81 -14.24 -26.92
N ASP A 1142 7.03 -13.67 -26.02
CA ASP A 1142 5.60 -13.90 -25.97
C ASP A 1142 4.87 -12.77 -26.69
N VAL A 1143 3.99 -13.15 -27.60
CA VAL A 1143 3.05 -12.26 -28.27
C VAL A 1143 1.68 -12.51 -27.65
N THR A 1144 1.14 -11.51 -26.98
CA THR A 1144 -0.20 -11.56 -26.41
C THR A 1144 -1.15 -10.74 -27.26
N LEU A 1145 -2.17 -11.41 -27.79
CA LEU A 1145 -3.36 -10.77 -28.33
C LEU A 1145 -4.37 -10.60 -27.19
N THR A 1146 -4.93 -9.41 -27.09
CA THR A 1146 -6.04 -9.09 -26.20
C THR A 1146 -7.18 -8.52 -27.02
N LEU A 1147 -8.35 -9.15 -26.98
CA LEU A 1147 -9.60 -8.58 -27.48
C LEU A 1147 -10.33 -7.94 -26.31
N SER A 1148 -10.68 -6.66 -26.41
CA SER A 1148 -11.33 -5.91 -25.33
C SER A 1148 -12.49 -5.06 -25.84
N ASN A 1149 -13.59 -5.05 -25.10
CA ASN A 1149 -14.68 -4.09 -25.22
C ASN A 1149 -15.13 -3.63 -23.81
N ALA A 1150 -16.17 -2.81 -23.72
CA ALA A 1150 -16.65 -2.27 -22.44
C ALA A 1150 -17.22 -3.31 -21.47
N LEU A 1151 -17.50 -4.54 -21.93
CA LEU A 1151 -18.03 -5.62 -21.09
C LEU A 1151 -16.90 -6.47 -20.48
N GLY A 1152 -15.72 -6.47 -21.10
CA GLY A 1152 -14.53 -7.16 -20.62
C GLY A 1152 -13.55 -7.49 -21.74
N SER A 1153 -12.66 -8.44 -21.46
CA SER A 1153 -11.59 -8.83 -22.37
C SER A 1153 -11.32 -10.32 -22.35
N ASP A 1154 -10.77 -10.84 -23.44
CA ASP A 1154 -10.14 -12.16 -23.52
C ASP A 1154 -8.72 -12.01 -24.08
N SER A 1155 -7.79 -12.85 -23.64
CA SER A 1155 -6.39 -12.76 -24.03
C SER A 1155 -5.76 -14.13 -24.28
N LYS A 1156 -4.95 -14.21 -25.33
CA LYS A 1156 -4.24 -15.43 -25.70
C LYS A 1156 -2.79 -15.09 -26.03
N THR A 1157 -1.87 -15.84 -25.44
CA THR A 1157 -0.44 -15.67 -25.65
C THR A 1157 0.08 -16.76 -26.57
N PHE A 1158 0.91 -16.37 -27.52
CA PHE A 1158 1.62 -17.23 -28.45
C PHE A 1158 3.13 -17.00 -28.28
N SER A 1159 3.88 -18.05 -28.01
CA SER A 1159 5.35 -17.93 -27.84
C SER A 1159 6.06 -18.06 -29.18
N VAL A 1160 6.79 -17.01 -29.56
CA VAL A 1160 7.79 -17.02 -30.65
C VAL A 1160 9.11 -17.47 -30.06
N VAL A 1161 9.52 -18.69 -30.38
CA VAL A 1161 10.59 -19.36 -29.62
C VAL A 1161 11.99 -18.92 -30.03
N LYS A 1162 12.15 -18.28 -31.19
CA LYS A 1162 13.49 -18.00 -31.72
C LYS A 1162 13.49 -16.82 -32.67
N VAL A 1163 14.36 -15.86 -32.36
CA VAL A 1163 14.75 -14.75 -33.21
C VAL A 1163 16.28 -14.87 -33.34
N GLY A 1164 16.81 -15.13 -34.55
CA GLY A 1164 18.24 -15.24 -34.92
C GLY A 1164 19.00 -16.56 -34.58
N THR A 1165 20.19 -16.88 -35.11
CA THR A 1165 21.01 -16.43 -36.26
C THR A 1165 21.46 -17.68 -37.05
N GLY A 1166 21.00 -17.87 -38.28
CA GLY A 1166 21.72 -18.54 -39.38
C GLY A 1166 22.45 -19.90 -39.22
N ILE A 1167 22.45 -20.62 -38.09
CA ILE A 1167 23.13 -21.92 -37.93
C ILE A 1167 22.23 -23.01 -38.53
N SER A 1168 22.44 -23.33 -39.81
CA SER A 1168 21.78 -24.47 -40.48
C SER A 1168 22.69 -25.71 -40.41
N GLY A 1169 22.34 -26.68 -39.57
CA GLY A 1169 23.01 -27.99 -39.60
C GLY A 1169 23.08 -28.68 -38.26
N ILE A 1170 21.94 -28.95 -37.63
CA ILE A 1170 21.81 -30.15 -36.80
C ILE A 1170 21.17 -31.18 -37.74
N GLU A 1171 21.93 -32.18 -38.19
CA GLU A 1171 21.29 -33.38 -38.73
C GLU A 1171 20.42 -33.95 -37.61
N THR A 1172 19.10 -33.84 -37.78
CA THR A 1172 18.11 -34.42 -36.89
C THR A 1172 18.33 -35.92 -36.80
N ALA A 1173 19.04 -36.35 -35.77
CA ALA A 1173 19.00 -37.72 -35.28
C ALA A 1173 18.38 -37.67 -33.87
N GLN A 1174 17.06 -37.61 -33.79
CA GLN A 1174 16.34 -37.92 -32.55
C GLN A 1174 16.46 -39.42 -32.30
N MET A 1175 17.03 -39.80 -31.15
CA MET A 1175 16.67 -40.99 -30.37
C MET A 1175 17.36 -40.93 -29.00
N GLY A 1176 16.56 -40.87 -27.92
CA GLY A 1176 16.84 -41.55 -26.65
C GLY A 1176 17.29 -40.72 -25.44
N ASP A 1177 18.45 -40.06 -25.50
CA ASP A 1177 19.17 -39.74 -24.25
C ASP A 1177 19.58 -38.26 -24.05
N PHE A 1178 19.63 -37.44 -25.11
CA PHE A 1178 19.92 -36.00 -24.99
C PHE A 1178 19.47 -35.18 -26.22
N LYS A 1179 19.31 -33.87 -26.04
CA LYS A 1179 18.99 -32.87 -27.07
C LYS A 1179 20.08 -31.79 -27.12
N ALA A 1180 20.73 -31.60 -28.26
CA ALA A 1180 21.66 -30.48 -28.45
C ALA A 1180 20.97 -29.32 -29.18
N VAL A 1181 21.07 -28.10 -28.66
CA VAL A 1181 20.55 -26.86 -29.24
C VAL A 1181 21.61 -25.76 -29.15
N THR A 1182 21.59 -24.80 -30.06
CA THR A 1182 22.50 -23.64 -30.01
C THR A 1182 21.79 -22.42 -29.40
N VAL A 1183 22.50 -21.67 -28.55
CA VAL A 1183 22.07 -20.38 -27.98
C VAL A 1183 23.25 -19.42 -28.04
N GLY A 1184 23.16 -18.40 -28.90
CA GLY A 1184 24.30 -17.53 -29.24
C GLY A 1184 25.46 -18.34 -29.81
N GLU A 1185 26.67 -18.15 -29.27
CA GLU A 1185 27.86 -18.93 -29.65
C GLU A 1185 27.96 -20.29 -28.94
N ASN A 1186 27.00 -20.68 -28.11
CA ASN A 1186 27.10 -21.89 -27.31
C ASN A 1186 26.20 -23.02 -27.85
N VAL A 1187 26.62 -24.26 -27.62
CA VAL A 1187 25.82 -25.48 -27.75
C VAL A 1187 25.41 -25.91 -26.37
N LEU A 1188 24.11 -25.93 -26.11
CA LEU A 1188 23.49 -26.50 -24.94
C LEU A 1188 23.08 -27.94 -25.24
N VAL A 1189 23.56 -28.86 -24.44
CA VAL A 1189 23.21 -30.29 -24.48
C VAL A 1189 22.33 -30.57 -23.27
N GLU A 1190 21.05 -30.82 -23.50
CA GLU A 1190 20.06 -31.19 -22.48
C GLU A 1190 19.99 -32.71 -22.36
N PHE A 1191 20.02 -33.24 -21.14
CA PHE A 1191 20.07 -34.68 -20.88
C PHE A 1191 18.74 -35.19 -20.35
N GLU A 1192 18.18 -36.22 -21.00
CA GLU A 1192 16.89 -36.81 -20.63
C GLU A 1192 17.01 -37.82 -19.48
N GLN A 1193 18.23 -38.22 -19.13
CA GLN A 1193 18.52 -39.17 -18.05
C GLN A 1193 19.67 -38.68 -17.16
N ALA A 1194 19.56 -38.93 -15.86
CA ALA A 1194 20.64 -38.64 -14.93
C ALA A 1194 21.85 -39.57 -15.13
N GLY A 1195 23.07 -39.06 -14.98
CA GLY A 1195 24.29 -39.87 -15.11
C GLY A 1195 25.58 -39.03 -15.19
N ARG A 1196 26.73 -39.72 -15.22
CA ARG A 1196 28.03 -39.07 -15.40
C ARG A 1196 28.33 -38.95 -16.88
N TYR A 1197 28.28 -37.74 -17.40
CA TYR A 1197 28.53 -37.45 -18.81
C TYR A 1197 29.90 -36.82 -19.03
N ASN A 1198 30.50 -37.16 -20.17
CA ASN A 1198 31.66 -36.51 -20.73
C ASN A 1198 31.32 -35.98 -22.13
N ILE A 1199 31.36 -34.66 -22.30
CA ILE A 1199 30.90 -33.98 -23.51
C ILE A 1199 32.09 -33.25 -24.12
N SER A 1200 32.47 -33.63 -25.33
CA SER A 1200 33.66 -33.13 -26.00
C SER A 1200 33.29 -32.55 -27.37
N LEU A 1201 33.86 -31.42 -27.73
CA LEU A 1201 33.67 -30.77 -29.02
C LEU A 1201 34.98 -30.87 -29.80
N TYR A 1202 34.93 -31.35 -31.04
CA TYR A 1202 36.08 -31.43 -31.94
C TYR A 1202 35.87 -30.51 -33.15
N ASN A 1203 36.92 -29.90 -33.67
CA ASN A 1203 36.88 -29.25 -34.98
C ASN A 1203 37.08 -30.28 -36.10
N VAL A 1204 36.95 -29.86 -37.37
CA VAL A 1204 37.18 -30.74 -38.55
C VAL A 1204 38.60 -31.30 -38.68
N ALA A 1205 39.60 -30.68 -38.03
CA ALA A 1205 40.96 -31.20 -37.97
C ALA A 1205 41.13 -32.32 -36.92
N GLY A 1206 40.04 -32.71 -36.24
CA GLY A 1206 40.07 -33.72 -35.17
C GLY A 1206 40.64 -33.22 -33.85
N GLN A 1207 40.88 -31.91 -33.72
CA GLN A 1207 41.36 -31.31 -32.48
C GLN A 1207 40.20 -31.02 -31.54
N MET A 1208 40.34 -31.38 -30.27
CA MET A 1208 39.36 -31.10 -29.24
C MET A 1208 39.39 -29.60 -28.88
N VAL A 1209 38.25 -28.93 -29.04
CA VAL A 1209 38.06 -27.49 -28.85
C VAL A 1209 37.54 -27.18 -27.45
N ALA A 1210 36.69 -28.04 -26.91
CA ALA A 1210 36.16 -27.90 -25.56
C ALA A 1210 35.75 -29.27 -25.00
N GLN A 1211 35.86 -29.46 -23.68
CA GLN A 1211 35.39 -30.66 -23.00
C GLN A 1211 34.77 -30.30 -21.65
N LYS A 1212 33.72 -31.01 -21.26
CA LYS A 1212 33.12 -30.89 -19.94
C LYS A 1212 32.65 -32.25 -19.45
N ALA A 1213 33.17 -32.67 -18.30
CA ALA A 1213 32.72 -33.86 -17.58
C ALA A 1213 31.95 -33.44 -16.33
N ALA A 1214 30.74 -33.96 -16.16
CA ALA A 1214 29.88 -33.60 -15.03
C ALA A 1214 28.85 -34.70 -14.72
N ASN A 1215 28.41 -34.76 -13.46
CA ASN A 1215 27.28 -35.59 -13.06
C ASN A 1215 26.01 -34.76 -13.28
N ILE A 1216 25.17 -35.17 -14.23
CA ILE A 1216 24.01 -34.40 -14.70
C ILE A 1216 22.73 -35.05 -14.16
N ALA A 1217 21.85 -34.24 -13.56
CA ALA A 1217 20.50 -34.67 -13.17
C ALA A 1217 19.55 -34.64 -14.39
N GLN A 1218 18.49 -35.45 -14.36
CA GLN A 1218 17.50 -35.51 -15.44
C GLN A 1218 16.88 -34.13 -15.74
N GLY A 1219 16.86 -33.73 -17.01
CA GLY A 1219 16.30 -32.44 -17.47
C GLY A 1219 17.21 -31.23 -17.23
N ASN A 1220 18.48 -31.43 -16.87
CA ASN A 1220 19.50 -30.39 -16.81
C ASN A 1220 20.33 -30.35 -18.11
N ASN A 1221 21.00 -29.21 -18.33
CA ASN A 1221 21.79 -28.98 -19.53
C ASN A 1221 23.25 -28.65 -19.24
N VAL A 1222 24.09 -28.84 -20.26
CA VAL A 1222 25.50 -28.45 -20.27
C VAL A 1222 25.74 -27.57 -21.47
N SER A 1223 26.34 -26.41 -21.25
CA SER A 1223 26.72 -25.49 -22.31
C SER A 1223 28.21 -25.62 -22.65
N LEU A 1224 28.54 -25.66 -23.95
CA LEU A 1224 29.90 -25.53 -24.49
C LEU A 1224 29.93 -24.40 -25.52
N ARG A 1225 30.95 -23.55 -25.48
CA ARG A 1225 31.11 -22.48 -26.48
C ARG A 1225 31.72 -23.01 -27.77
N LEU A 1226 31.11 -22.68 -28.91
CA LEU A 1226 31.68 -22.83 -30.24
C LEU A 1226 32.62 -21.65 -30.49
N GLY A 1227 33.87 -21.93 -30.86
CA GLY A 1227 34.89 -20.92 -31.17
C GLY A 1227 34.60 -20.18 -32.49
N THR A 1228 35.54 -20.21 -33.43
CA THR A 1228 35.39 -19.57 -34.75
C THR A 1228 34.33 -20.23 -35.65
N PRO A 1229 33.83 -19.56 -36.70
CA PRO A 1229 33.04 -20.23 -37.75
C PRO A 1229 33.74 -21.49 -38.28
N GLY A 1230 32.96 -22.54 -38.54
CA GLY A 1230 33.47 -23.85 -38.94
C GLY A 1230 32.54 -25.00 -38.58
N THR A 1231 32.92 -26.19 -39.03
CA THR A 1231 32.23 -27.44 -38.68
C THR A 1231 32.85 -28.04 -37.41
N TYR A 1232 32.00 -28.51 -36.51
CA TYR A 1232 32.36 -29.14 -35.25
C TYR A 1232 31.67 -30.51 -35.12
N LEU A 1233 32.26 -31.38 -34.30
CA LEU A 1233 31.71 -32.68 -33.89
C LEU A 1233 31.55 -32.68 -32.37
N LEU A 1234 30.32 -32.68 -31.88
CA LEU A 1234 29.98 -32.84 -30.47
C LEU A 1234 29.88 -34.33 -30.15
N ARG A 1235 30.78 -34.85 -29.33
CA ARG A 1235 30.82 -36.22 -28.83
C ARG A 1235 30.29 -36.25 -27.39
N VAL A 1236 29.29 -37.07 -27.13
CA VAL A 1236 28.69 -37.25 -25.79
C VAL A 1236 28.90 -38.69 -25.33
N GLU A 1237 29.52 -38.87 -24.17
CA GLU A 1237 29.75 -40.17 -23.53
C GLU A 1237 29.06 -40.20 -22.17
N ARG A 1238 28.54 -41.36 -21.78
CA ARG A 1238 27.95 -41.61 -20.45
C ARG A 1238 28.65 -42.81 -19.84
N ASP A 1239 29.14 -42.65 -18.62
CA ASP A 1239 29.84 -43.70 -17.87
C ASP A 1239 30.97 -44.39 -18.68
N GLY A 1240 31.69 -43.60 -19.49
CA GLY A 1240 32.80 -44.07 -20.34
C GLY A 1240 32.39 -44.73 -21.66
N LYS A 1241 31.09 -44.79 -21.99
CA LYS A 1241 30.59 -45.30 -23.28
C LYS A 1241 30.09 -44.16 -24.16
N LEU A 1242 30.49 -44.15 -25.43
CA LEU A 1242 29.98 -43.19 -26.42
C LEU A 1242 28.47 -43.37 -26.59
N VAL A 1243 27.72 -42.30 -26.31
CA VAL A 1243 26.28 -42.24 -26.55
C VAL A 1243 26.04 -41.85 -28.01
N ARG A 1244 26.61 -40.71 -28.46
CA ARG A 1244 26.47 -40.23 -29.84
C ARG A 1244 27.51 -39.14 -30.19
N THR A 1245 27.71 -38.95 -31.49
CA THR A 1245 28.42 -37.80 -32.07
C THR A 1245 27.47 -36.99 -32.96
N VAL A 1246 27.44 -35.67 -32.81
CA VAL A 1246 26.57 -34.74 -33.55
C VAL A 1246 27.43 -33.75 -34.33
N LYS A 1247 27.19 -33.61 -35.63
CA LYS A 1247 27.81 -32.57 -36.45
C LYS A 1247 27.11 -31.23 -36.20
N LEU A 1248 27.89 -30.18 -36.01
CA LEU A 1248 27.43 -28.81 -35.81
C LEU A 1248 28.13 -27.90 -36.82
N ILE A 1249 27.40 -26.99 -37.45
CA ILE A 1249 27.96 -26.04 -38.42
C ILE A 1249 27.70 -24.62 -37.92
N LYS A 1250 28.77 -23.88 -37.58
CA LYS A 1250 28.71 -22.44 -37.31
C LYS A 1250 29.13 -21.72 -38.61
N HIS A 1251 28.20 -21.02 -39.25
CA HIS A 1251 28.48 -20.21 -40.46
C HIS A 1251 29.26 -18.95 -40.12
#